data_AF-A0A821DVY2-F1
#
_entry.id   AF-A0A821DVY2-F1
#
_cell.length_a   1.000
_cell.length_b   1.000
_cell.length_c   1.000
_cell.angle_alpha   90.00
_cell.angle_beta   90.00
_cell.angle_gamma   90.00
#
_symmetry.space_group_name_H-M   'P 1'
#
loop_
_entity.id
_entity.type
_entity.pdbx_description
1 polymer ?
#
loop_
_entity_poly.entity_id
_entity_poly.type
_entity_poly.pdbx_seq_one_letter_code
_entity_poly.pdbx_strand_id
1 'polypeptide(L)'
;MPSFSTPLKLGPLLLKNRVIMSSLTRDRNLVPGPLQVEYYTQRAGAGLILTEGTMIEETGSEWSNAPGIYTDEQVKGWRKVLDSVHARQSFMYLQLWHIGRVAHPLLQNGRPNVGPSAIGANGGKFRVLPGAPGYVVPEAIKDPTSYIGLYRKAAERAKEAGFDGVELHSANGYLPHQFIDNTSNKRTDEWGGSAENRCRFPLRVIDEMCSVYGNNRVGIKLSPGGGYNDMGMSEKDTSETFAYLIQELSARRIAYIQLARYWDLGDPLKRGKEVDIFQWKKLINSEHTALLVNTNYNAEEGEKTLQADLADAIVFGRFYIANPDLAERLIKNQELNTKFNMKGFYGEQNMPFIGRDWRAYGEQWTKTDIGSWERSRRLSLSSSSINSNSSLSDVFNALEITDSVSNIRRFNYIAKVVQILFKEKLGELSGNAQRSLFQVIGRMIDMVLKTGDNISLMQRILTQFHSSIKSAYPYYYYIGSAPLWQRHIKMLTRMQETIKQVQANMTETDEDDKDNDSPNDNKLTFDYLPVEMQREVVRRLDNGTDIVNVGMINTNLYRVSQELLIWRQLCLYHFGGDTQNSDNSMLGEKILRLMRKQRNDVDKNNIDWKTAYFKLKRQYGLREVYAEMIHQCQLCKCLYWQDTDHPCPYETLSPSSIPITPRKLVTILV
;
A
#
# COMPACT_ATOMS: atom_id res chain seq x y z
N MET A 1 -35.52 -11.53 -4.72
CA MET A 1 -34.67 -12.64 -4.24
C MET A 1 -33.29 -12.10 -3.92
N PRO A 2 -32.58 -12.64 -2.92
CA PRO A 2 -31.20 -12.26 -2.62
C PRO A 2 -30.30 -12.44 -3.85
N SER A 3 -29.41 -11.47 -4.07
CA SER A 3 -28.40 -11.46 -5.14
C SER A 3 -27.13 -10.80 -4.63
N PHE A 4 -26.06 -10.82 -5.42
CA PHE A 4 -24.83 -10.10 -5.04
C PHE A 4 -25.08 -8.63 -4.68
N SER A 5 -25.95 -7.92 -5.40
CA SER A 5 -26.20 -6.48 -5.19
C SER A 5 -27.11 -6.16 -4.00
N THR A 6 -27.80 -7.15 -3.45
CA THR A 6 -28.66 -6.93 -2.29
C THR A 6 -27.83 -6.67 -1.03
N PRO A 7 -28.15 -5.64 -0.23
CA PRO A 7 -27.53 -5.46 1.08
C PRO A 7 -27.79 -6.64 2.02
N LEU A 8 -26.88 -6.84 2.97
CA LEU A 8 -26.99 -7.86 4.02
C LEU A 8 -26.81 -7.20 5.39
N LYS A 9 -27.77 -7.41 6.29
CA LYS A 9 -27.62 -7.02 7.69
C LYS A 9 -26.83 -8.11 8.41
N LEU A 10 -25.63 -7.77 8.87
CA LEU A 10 -24.75 -8.65 9.64
C LEU A 10 -24.57 -8.06 11.04
N GLY A 11 -25.35 -8.55 12.00
CA GLY A 11 -25.41 -7.97 13.33
C GLY A 11 -25.80 -6.47 13.28
N PRO A 12 -24.95 -5.55 13.79
CA PRO A 12 -25.20 -4.11 13.70
C PRO A 12 -24.75 -3.49 12.37
N LEU A 13 -24.10 -4.24 11.49
CA LEU A 13 -23.54 -3.73 10.24
C LEU A 13 -24.53 -3.93 9.09
N LEU A 14 -24.67 -2.93 8.23
CA LEU A 14 -25.39 -3.06 6.97
C LEU A 14 -24.37 -3.14 5.84
N LEU A 15 -24.08 -4.37 5.41
CA LEU A 15 -23.15 -4.62 4.31
C LEU A 15 -23.82 -4.20 3.00
N LYS A 16 -23.08 -3.50 2.16
CA LYS A 16 -23.57 -2.96 0.88
C LYS A 16 -23.85 -4.02 -0.20
N ASN A 17 -23.30 -5.21 -0.06
CA ASN A 17 -23.48 -6.32 -1.01
C ASN A 17 -23.14 -7.67 -0.32
N ARG A 18 -23.47 -8.77 -1.00
CA ARG A 18 -23.24 -10.17 -0.54
C ARG A 18 -21.94 -10.79 -1.07
N VAL A 19 -20.99 -9.96 -1.53
CA VAL A 19 -19.68 -10.38 -2.05
C VAL A 19 -18.62 -10.09 -0.99
N ILE A 20 -18.10 -11.14 -0.35
CA ILE A 20 -17.19 -11.02 0.80
C ILE A 20 -15.78 -11.36 0.38
N MET A 21 -14.80 -10.57 0.83
CA MET A 21 -13.39 -10.90 0.65
C MET A 21 -12.97 -11.94 1.68
N SER A 22 -12.47 -13.09 1.21
CA SER A 22 -11.96 -14.14 2.06
C SER A 22 -10.72 -13.70 2.83
N SER A 23 -10.51 -14.34 3.97
CA SER A 23 -9.26 -14.35 4.71
C SER A 23 -8.17 -15.05 3.87
N LEU A 24 -7.10 -14.30 3.52
CA LEU A 24 -6.08 -14.70 2.55
C LEU A 24 -4.68 -14.37 3.05
N THR A 25 -3.95 -15.33 3.63
CA THR A 25 -2.55 -15.15 4.04
C THR A 25 -1.69 -14.65 2.88
N ARG A 26 -1.05 -13.49 3.08
CA ARG A 26 -0.26 -12.80 2.05
C ARG A 26 1.24 -12.81 2.34
N ASP A 27 1.60 -13.08 3.59
CA ASP A 27 2.96 -13.28 4.08
C ASP A 27 3.92 -12.13 3.75
N ARG A 28 3.44 -10.89 3.98
CA ARG A 28 4.14 -9.66 3.55
C ARG A 28 4.76 -8.86 4.69
N ASN A 29 4.13 -8.83 5.85
CA ASN A 29 4.58 -8.04 6.99
C ASN A 29 4.02 -8.54 8.31
N LEU A 30 4.90 -8.71 9.30
CA LEU A 30 4.49 -8.98 10.68
C LEU A 30 3.73 -7.78 11.30
N VAL A 31 4.17 -6.56 11.00
CA VAL A 31 3.49 -5.31 11.38
C VAL A 31 2.89 -4.68 10.12
N PRO A 32 1.56 -4.55 10.00
CA PRO A 32 0.93 -3.99 8.81
C PRO A 32 1.50 -2.60 8.47
N GLY A 33 1.87 -2.41 7.20
CA GLY A 33 2.51 -1.20 6.70
C GLY A 33 1.79 -0.59 5.49
N PRO A 34 2.42 0.35 4.78
CA PRO A 34 1.81 1.05 3.63
C PRO A 34 1.27 0.11 2.54
N LEU A 35 1.91 -1.05 2.36
CA LEU A 35 1.51 -2.06 1.40
C LEU A 35 0.14 -2.67 1.76
N GLN A 36 -0.06 -3.07 3.02
CA GLN A 36 -1.35 -3.56 3.52
C GLN A 36 -2.44 -2.49 3.43
N VAL A 37 -2.10 -1.23 3.74
CA VAL A 37 -3.01 -0.09 3.58
C VAL A 37 -3.51 -0.02 2.15
N GLU A 38 -2.62 0.03 1.15
CA GLU A 38 -2.97 0.03 -0.29
C GLU A 38 -3.87 -1.16 -0.67
N TYR A 39 -3.52 -2.36 -0.23
CA TYR A 39 -4.19 -3.62 -0.61
C TYR A 39 -5.64 -3.73 -0.17
N TYR A 40 -5.91 -3.44 1.11
CA TYR A 40 -7.26 -3.51 1.66
C TYR A 40 -8.09 -2.30 1.22
N THR A 41 -7.46 -1.12 1.10
CA THR A 41 -8.06 0.07 0.47
C THR A 41 -8.66 -0.25 -0.89
N GLN A 42 -7.89 -0.90 -1.77
CA GLN A 42 -8.35 -1.22 -3.13
C GLN A 42 -9.54 -2.19 -3.15
N ARG A 43 -9.78 -2.93 -2.06
CA ARG A 43 -10.81 -3.97 -1.93
C ARG A 43 -11.99 -3.55 -1.07
N ALA A 44 -12.01 -2.29 -0.64
CA ALA A 44 -13.11 -1.73 0.16
C ALA A 44 -14.48 -1.80 -0.55
N GLY A 45 -14.54 -2.11 -1.85
CA GLY A 45 -15.78 -2.45 -2.58
C GLY A 45 -16.49 -3.72 -2.10
N ALA A 46 -15.81 -4.61 -1.37
CA ALA A 46 -16.42 -5.79 -0.76
C ALA A 46 -17.53 -5.41 0.23
N GLY A 47 -18.51 -6.31 0.40
CA GLY A 47 -19.54 -6.19 1.42
C GLY A 47 -18.94 -6.22 2.83
N LEU A 48 -18.00 -7.13 3.05
CA LEU A 48 -17.16 -7.24 4.23
C LEU A 48 -15.76 -7.71 3.80
N ILE A 49 -14.72 -7.17 4.43
CA ILE A 49 -13.35 -7.64 4.28
C ILE A 49 -12.99 -8.54 5.47
N LEU A 50 -12.56 -9.77 5.20
CA LEU A 50 -11.88 -10.61 6.18
C LEU A 50 -10.38 -10.48 5.96
N THR A 51 -9.64 -10.11 7.00
CA THR A 51 -8.17 -9.97 6.91
C THR A 51 -7.50 -11.29 6.55
N GLU A 52 -6.24 -11.24 6.16
CA GLU A 52 -5.37 -12.40 6.30
C GLU A 52 -5.36 -12.97 7.73
N GLY A 53 -5.00 -14.26 7.85
CA GLY A 53 -4.85 -14.90 9.16
C GLY A 53 -3.83 -14.13 9.99
N THR A 54 -4.23 -13.72 11.18
CA THR A 54 -3.44 -12.84 12.05
C THR A 54 -3.13 -13.54 13.37
N MET A 55 -1.85 -13.68 13.68
CA MET A 55 -1.38 -14.43 14.85
C MET A 55 -1.80 -13.76 16.15
N ILE A 56 -2.34 -14.54 17.08
CA ILE A 56 -2.75 -14.07 18.43
C ILE A 56 -1.59 -14.03 19.42
N GLU A 57 -0.48 -14.68 19.08
CA GLU A 57 0.77 -14.67 19.82
C GLU A 57 1.93 -14.78 18.83
N GLU A 58 3.14 -14.43 19.28
CA GLU A 58 4.33 -14.69 18.47
C GLU A 58 4.55 -16.21 18.41
N THR A 59 4.66 -16.76 17.20
CA THR A 59 4.78 -18.20 16.99
C THR A 59 5.54 -18.50 15.69
N GLY A 60 6.20 -19.65 15.66
CA GLY A 60 6.97 -20.13 14.52
C GLY A 60 6.12 -20.76 13.43
N SER A 61 5.78 -19.98 12.41
CA SER A 61 4.98 -20.41 11.25
C SER A 61 5.81 -20.74 10.02
N GLU A 62 5.24 -21.53 9.10
CA GLU A 62 5.70 -21.55 7.71
C GLU A 62 5.48 -20.21 6.98
N TRP A 63 4.70 -19.30 7.58
CA TRP A 63 4.41 -17.94 7.14
C TRP A 63 5.17 -16.93 7.99
N SER A 64 6.47 -16.75 7.72
CA SER A 64 7.37 -15.96 8.57
C SER A 64 7.04 -14.46 8.64
N ASN A 65 6.24 -13.96 7.69
CA ASN A 65 5.83 -12.57 7.58
C ASN A 65 4.30 -12.41 7.68
N ALA A 66 3.58 -13.42 8.18
CA ALA A 66 2.17 -13.26 8.53
C ALA A 66 2.02 -12.23 9.66
N PRO A 67 1.00 -11.36 9.63
CA PRO A 67 0.82 -10.33 10.63
C PRO A 67 0.41 -10.92 11.99
N GLY A 68 0.68 -10.15 13.06
CA GLY A 68 0.19 -10.43 14.41
C GLY A 68 -0.77 -9.35 14.94
N ILE A 69 -1.33 -9.61 16.13
CA ILE A 69 -2.13 -8.64 16.91
C ILE A 69 -1.84 -8.76 18.42
N TYR A 70 -0.58 -8.98 18.80
CA TYR A 70 -0.15 -9.18 20.19
C TYR A 70 0.82 -8.10 20.69
N THR A 71 1.31 -7.21 19.82
CA THR A 71 2.11 -6.02 20.21
C THR A 71 1.41 -4.71 19.88
N ASP A 72 1.87 -3.62 20.51
CA ASP A 72 1.30 -2.29 20.30
C ASP A 72 1.65 -1.73 18.91
N GLU A 73 2.82 -2.08 18.35
CA GLU A 73 3.17 -1.74 16.98
C GLU A 73 2.22 -2.39 15.97
N GLN A 74 1.83 -3.64 16.21
CA GLN A 74 0.88 -4.36 15.36
C GLN A 74 -0.51 -3.71 15.42
N VAL A 75 -0.99 -3.34 16.61
CA VAL A 75 -2.24 -2.59 16.79
C VAL A 75 -2.20 -1.26 16.02
N LYS A 76 -1.11 -0.49 16.16
CA LYS A 76 -0.93 0.78 15.41
C LYS A 76 -0.87 0.57 13.90
N GLY A 77 -0.24 -0.51 13.44
CA GLY A 77 -0.18 -0.88 12.03
C GLY A 77 -1.57 -1.19 11.47
N TRP A 78 -2.34 -2.02 12.16
CA TRP A 78 -3.71 -2.35 11.78
C TRP A 78 -4.65 -1.15 11.80
N ARG A 79 -4.51 -0.24 12.77
CA ARG A 79 -5.30 1.00 12.82
C ARG A 79 -5.18 1.81 11.53
N LYS A 80 -3.97 1.96 10.98
CA LYS A 80 -3.77 2.67 9.69
C LYS A 80 -4.48 1.99 8.51
N VAL A 81 -4.54 0.65 8.52
CA VAL A 81 -5.28 -0.12 7.50
C VAL A 81 -6.78 0.16 7.64
N LEU A 82 -7.30 0.07 8.86
CA LEU A 82 -8.70 0.33 9.17
C LEU A 82 -9.13 1.75 8.80
N ASP A 83 -8.34 2.77 9.17
CA ASP A 83 -8.61 4.17 8.82
C ASP A 83 -8.84 4.32 7.30
N SER A 84 -8.03 3.63 6.48
CA SER A 84 -8.12 3.69 5.02
C SER A 84 -9.33 2.95 4.42
N VAL A 85 -9.81 1.90 5.10
CA VAL A 85 -10.95 1.08 4.69
C VAL A 85 -12.25 1.75 5.15
N HIS A 86 -12.30 2.26 6.38
CA HIS A 86 -13.41 3.03 6.94
C HIS A 86 -13.63 4.35 6.20
N ALA A 87 -12.56 5.03 5.74
CA ALA A 87 -12.67 6.19 4.85
C ALA A 87 -13.38 5.89 3.51
N ARG A 88 -13.46 4.60 3.12
CA ARG A 88 -14.22 4.11 1.96
C ARG A 88 -15.57 3.49 2.34
N GLN A 89 -16.04 3.73 3.56
CA GLN A 89 -17.33 3.25 4.07
C GLN A 89 -17.48 1.73 3.91
N SER A 90 -16.42 1.00 4.25
CA SER A 90 -16.38 -0.47 4.19
C SER A 90 -16.07 -1.03 5.58
N PHE A 91 -16.44 -2.28 5.82
CA PHE A 91 -16.25 -2.95 7.11
C PHE A 91 -15.18 -4.03 7.01
N MET A 92 -14.50 -4.29 8.12
CA MET A 92 -13.39 -5.23 8.16
C MET A 92 -13.35 -6.01 9.47
N TYR A 93 -13.24 -7.34 9.37
CA TYR A 93 -13.08 -8.25 10.51
C TYR A 93 -11.66 -8.82 10.53
N LEU A 94 -11.09 -8.96 11.73
CA LEU A 94 -9.79 -9.60 11.94
C LEU A 94 -9.94 -11.10 12.13
N GLN A 95 -9.28 -11.89 11.28
CA GLN A 95 -9.21 -13.34 11.45
C GLN A 95 -8.13 -13.71 12.48
N LEU A 96 -8.55 -14.14 13.67
CA LEU A 96 -7.68 -14.56 14.76
C LEU A 96 -7.18 -15.99 14.54
N TRP A 97 -5.85 -16.15 14.60
CA TRP A 97 -5.17 -17.37 14.19
C TRP A 97 -4.15 -17.84 15.21
N HIS A 98 -4.20 -19.15 15.49
CA HIS A 98 -3.16 -19.89 16.19
C HIS A 98 -2.88 -21.17 15.41
N ILE A 99 -1.61 -21.42 15.09
CA ILE A 99 -1.21 -22.47 14.15
C ILE A 99 -1.33 -23.88 14.74
N GLY A 100 -1.09 -24.04 16.04
CA GLY A 100 -1.07 -25.34 16.70
C GLY A 100 0.04 -26.22 16.12
N ARG A 101 -0.23 -27.51 15.85
CA ARG A 101 0.79 -28.50 15.46
C ARG A 101 1.50 -28.25 14.12
N VAL A 102 1.05 -27.28 13.34
CA VAL A 102 1.52 -26.93 11.98
C VAL A 102 2.70 -25.95 12.07
N ALA A 103 3.60 -26.18 13.03
CA ALA A 103 4.69 -25.29 13.42
C ALA A 103 6.01 -26.06 13.55
N HIS A 104 7.14 -25.34 13.64
CA HIS A 104 8.47 -25.93 13.81
C HIS A 104 9.22 -25.31 15.00
N PRO A 105 9.83 -26.12 15.90
CA PRO A 105 10.53 -25.63 17.10
C PRO A 105 11.61 -24.58 16.81
N LEU A 106 12.36 -24.75 15.70
CA LEU A 106 13.39 -23.78 15.27
C LEU A 106 12.85 -22.38 14.97
N LEU A 107 11.54 -22.23 14.78
CA LEU A 107 10.89 -20.93 14.52
C LEU A 107 10.11 -20.41 15.74
N GLN A 108 10.06 -21.16 16.84
CA GLN A 108 9.23 -20.81 18.00
C GLN A 108 9.91 -19.83 18.97
N ASN A 109 11.15 -19.42 18.71
CA ASN A 109 11.93 -18.53 19.59
C ASN A 109 11.95 -19.01 21.06
N GLY A 110 12.13 -20.32 21.27
CA GLY A 110 12.16 -20.95 22.58
C GLY A 110 10.80 -21.36 23.16
N ARG A 111 9.68 -21.09 22.46
CA ARG A 111 8.36 -21.61 22.84
C ARG A 111 8.12 -23.07 22.43
N PRO A 112 7.24 -23.79 23.13
CA PRO A 112 6.85 -25.13 22.71
C PRO A 112 6.01 -25.07 21.41
N ASN A 113 6.23 -26.03 20.52
CA ASN A 113 5.28 -26.33 19.46
C ASN A 113 4.14 -27.15 20.07
N VAL A 114 2.89 -26.74 19.93
CA VAL A 114 1.77 -27.29 20.72
C VAL A 114 0.61 -27.80 19.88
N GLY A 115 -0.13 -28.77 20.40
CA GLY A 115 -1.37 -29.28 19.82
C GLY A 115 -2.26 -29.93 20.89
N PRO A 116 -3.49 -30.33 20.54
CA PRO A 116 -4.39 -30.99 21.50
C PRO A 116 -3.83 -32.34 21.99
N SER A 117 -3.00 -33.00 21.17
CA SER A 117 -2.34 -34.27 21.47
C SER A 117 -0.94 -34.29 20.84
N ALA A 118 -0.05 -35.15 21.34
CA ALA A 118 1.30 -35.34 20.81
C ALA A 118 1.30 -36.12 19.49
N ILE A 119 0.67 -35.55 18.46
CA ILE A 119 0.48 -36.14 17.13
C ILE A 119 0.94 -35.12 16.10
N GLY A 120 2.09 -35.40 15.47
CA GLY A 120 2.59 -34.60 14.35
C GLY A 120 1.65 -34.67 13.15
N ALA A 121 1.55 -33.57 12.40
CA ALA A 121 0.91 -33.57 11.08
C ALA A 121 1.88 -34.12 10.03
N ASN A 122 1.36 -34.72 8.97
CA ASN A 122 2.15 -35.04 7.79
C ASN A 122 2.36 -33.80 6.90
N GLY A 123 3.52 -33.71 6.25
CA GLY A 123 3.89 -32.60 5.37
C GLY A 123 4.74 -31.54 6.07
N GLY A 124 4.55 -30.28 5.70
CA GLY A 124 5.35 -29.13 6.17
C GLY A 124 6.12 -28.46 5.04
N LYS A 125 6.12 -27.12 5.03
CA LYS A 125 6.82 -26.33 4.02
C LYS A 125 7.57 -25.16 4.68
N PHE A 126 8.45 -25.46 5.64
CA PHE A 126 9.29 -24.45 6.30
C PHE A 126 10.45 -24.02 5.40
N ARG A 127 10.14 -23.18 4.40
CA ARG A 127 11.08 -22.72 3.34
C ARG A 127 12.27 -21.93 3.87
N VAL A 128 12.15 -21.37 5.07
CA VAL A 128 13.19 -20.59 5.74
C VAL A 128 14.16 -21.44 6.56
N LEU A 129 13.85 -22.74 6.76
CA LEU A 129 14.70 -23.64 7.52
C LEU A 129 15.55 -24.51 6.57
N PRO A 130 16.83 -24.77 6.91
CA PRO A 130 17.70 -25.64 6.13
C PRO A 130 17.08 -27.03 5.92
N GLY A 131 17.09 -27.50 4.67
CA GLY A 131 16.55 -28.81 4.31
C GLY A 131 15.01 -28.88 4.21
N ALA A 132 14.29 -27.77 4.42
CA ALA A 132 12.83 -27.70 4.40
C ALA A 132 12.18 -28.83 5.23
N PRO A 133 12.47 -28.88 6.55
CA PRO A 133 11.97 -29.94 7.42
C PRO A 133 10.44 -29.99 7.38
N GLY A 134 9.89 -31.17 7.66
CA GLY A 134 8.46 -31.35 7.84
C GLY A 134 7.96 -30.82 9.18
N TYR A 135 6.67 -31.02 9.46
CA TYR A 135 6.14 -30.84 10.81
C TYR A 135 6.77 -31.84 11.78
N VAL A 136 6.77 -31.48 13.06
CA VAL A 136 7.27 -32.33 14.14
C VAL A 136 6.13 -32.68 15.10
N VAL A 137 6.37 -33.68 15.96
CA VAL A 137 5.44 -33.99 17.05
C VAL A 137 5.34 -32.79 18.00
N PRO A 138 4.14 -32.23 18.24
CA PRO A 138 3.96 -31.13 19.18
C PRO A 138 3.93 -31.65 20.63
N GLU A 139 4.15 -30.75 21.58
CA GLU A 139 3.77 -30.96 22.97
C GLU A 139 2.23 -30.92 23.10
N ALA A 140 1.66 -31.88 23.82
CA ALA A 140 0.23 -31.87 24.12
C ALA A 140 -0.08 -30.74 25.12
N ILE A 141 -1.00 -29.85 24.77
CA ILE A 141 -1.45 -28.77 25.64
C ILE A 141 -2.01 -29.36 26.93
N LYS A 142 -1.43 -29.04 28.08
CA LYS A 142 -1.93 -29.53 29.38
C LYS A 142 -3.23 -28.85 29.76
N ASP A 143 -3.25 -27.51 29.64
CA ASP A 143 -4.38 -26.66 29.99
C ASP A 143 -4.82 -25.80 28.78
N PRO A 144 -5.88 -26.20 28.07
CA PRO A 144 -6.43 -25.43 26.95
C PRO A 144 -6.97 -24.04 27.32
N THR A 145 -7.24 -23.76 28.60
CA THR A 145 -7.80 -22.47 29.03
C THR A 145 -6.81 -21.31 28.86
N SER A 146 -5.50 -21.59 29.01
CA SER A 146 -4.44 -20.61 28.74
C SER A 146 -4.50 -20.06 27.30
N TYR A 147 -4.71 -20.94 26.32
CA TYR A 147 -4.83 -20.58 24.90
C TYR A 147 -6.15 -19.89 24.59
N ILE A 148 -7.24 -20.27 25.25
CA ILE A 148 -8.53 -19.56 25.18
C ILE A 148 -8.34 -18.09 25.61
N GLY A 149 -7.57 -17.85 26.68
CA GLY A 149 -7.24 -16.49 27.14
C GLY A 149 -6.43 -15.66 26.13
N LEU A 150 -5.61 -16.28 25.27
CA LEU A 150 -4.89 -15.57 24.20
C LEU A 150 -5.84 -15.02 23.14
N TYR A 151 -6.88 -15.77 22.78
CA TYR A 151 -7.89 -15.29 21.84
C TYR A 151 -8.68 -14.10 22.39
N ARG A 152 -8.99 -14.10 23.68
CA ARG A 152 -9.62 -12.94 24.35
C ARG A 152 -8.74 -11.71 24.23
N LYS A 153 -7.46 -11.80 24.60
CA LYS A 153 -6.50 -10.68 24.52
C LYS A 153 -6.32 -10.18 23.08
N ALA A 154 -6.27 -11.09 22.12
CA ALA A 154 -6.19 -10.73 20.71
C ALA A 154 -7.46 -10.01 20.22
N ALA A 155 -8.64 -10.43 20.68
CA ALA A 155 -9.89 -9.72 20.42
C ALA A 155 -9.90 -8.33 21.08
N GLU A 156 -9.41 -8.18 22.31
CA GLU A 156 -9.27 -6.87 22.97
C GLU A 156 -8.36 -5.93 22.16
N ARG A 157 -7.20 -6.44 21.70
CA ARG A 157 -6.28 -5.69 20.84
C ARG A 157 -6.86 -5.38 19.46
N ALA A 158 -7.63 -6.29 18.87
CA ALA A 158 -8.36 -6.02 17.62
C ALA A 158 -9.38 -4.89 17.82
N LYS A 159 -10.08 -4.88 18.96
CA LYS A 159 -11.03 -3.82 19.30
C LYS A 159 -10.33 -2.49 19.52
N GLU A 160 -9.16 -2.51 20.14
CA GLU A 160 -8.29 -1.34 20.29
C GLU A 160 -7.79 -0.80 18.94
N ALA A 161 -7.45 -1.68 17.99
CA ALA A 161 -7.06 -1.27 16.64
C ALA A 161 -8.21 -0.60 15.87
N GLY A 162 -9.47 -0.95 16.20
CA GLY A 162 -10.68 -0.40 15.62
C GLY A 162 -11.44 -1.35 14.68
N PHE A 163 -11.19 -2.66 14.73
CA PHE A 163 -11.90 -3.62 13.88
C PHE A 163 -13.40 -3.65 14.18
N ASP A 164 -14.22 -3.84 13.14
CA ASP A 164 -15.69 -3.91 13.25
C ASP A 164 -16.18 -5.20 13.92
N GLY A 165 -15.33 -6.23 13.92
CA GLY A 165 -15.55 -7.54 14.50
C GLY A 165 -14.36 -8.46 14.30
N VAL A 166 -14.51 -9.72 14.69
CA VAL A 166 -13.45 -10.73 14.64
C VAL A 166 -13.98 -12.07 14.11
N GLU A 167 -13.12 -12.81 13.43
CA GLU A 167 -13.38 -14.17 12.95
C GLU A 167 -12.44 -15.16 13.63
N LEU A 168 -12.98 -16.23 14.22
CA LEU A 168 -12.17 -17.34 14.69
C LEU A 168 -11.76 -18.23 13.52
N HIS A 169 -10.44 -18.38 13.31
CA HIS A 169 -9.94 -19.35 12.34
C HIS A 169 -10.00 -20.78 12.91
N SER A 170 -11.15 -21.45 12.72
CA SER A 170 -11.39 -22.84 13.15
C SER A 170 -11.47 -23.82 11.97
N ALA A 171 -10.61 -23.61 10.98
CA ALA A 171 -10.57 -24.33 9.72
C ALA A 171 -9.11 -24.67 9.34
N ASN A 172 -8.92 -25.40 8.24
CA ASN A 172 -7.62 -25.61 7.59
C ASN A 172 -6.53 -26.20 8.52
N GLY A 173 -6.95 -26.96 9.52
CA GLY A 173 -6.05 -27.73 10.39
C GLY A 173 -5.21 -26.90 11.35
N TYR A 174 -5.68 -25.70 11.70
CA TYR A 174 -5.09 -24.88 12.77
C TYR A 174 -5.70 -25.20 14.14
N LEU A 175 -5.19 -24.58 15.22
CA LEU A 175 -5.41 -25.07 16.58
C LEU A 175 -6.88 -25.38 16.92
N PRO A 176 -7.88 -24.49 16.68
CA PRO A 176 -9.26 -24.84 17.00
C PRO A 176 -9.80 -26.00 16.16
N HIS A 177 -9.42 -26.10 14.89
CA HIS A 177 -9.77 -27.24 14.03
C HIS A 177 -9.09 -28.54 14.49
N GLN A 178 -7.87 -28.46 15.02
CA GLN A 178 -7.15 -29.60 15.58
C GLN A 178 -7.88 -30.18 16.80
N PHE A 179 -8.51 -29.34 17.62
CA PHE A 179 -9.36 -29.81 18.72
C PHE A 179 -10.65 -30.49 18.22
N ILE A 180 -11.29 -29.95 17.17
CA ILE A 180 -12.52 -30.50 16.59
C ILE A 180 -12.30 -31.90 16.01
N ASP A 181 -11.19 -32.11 15.32
CA ASP A 181 -10.93 -33.32 14.54
C ASP A 181 -10.38 -34.46 15.41
N ASN A 182 -11.07 -35.61 15.38
CA ASN A 182 -10.71 -36.78 16.18
C ASN A 182 -9.42 -37.49 15.74
N THR A 183 -8.82 -37.11 14.61
CA THR A 183 -7.54 -37.65 14.14
C THR A 183 -6.34 -36.90 14.72
N SER A 184 -6.50 -35.62 15.06
CA SER A 184 -5.50 -34.82 15.76
C SER A 184 -5.73 -34.74 17.27
N ASN A 185 -6.97 -34.87 17.73
CA ASN A 185 -7.35 -34.84 19.13
C ASN A 185 -7.65 -36.24 19.66
N LYS A 186 -6.70 -36.81 20.42
CA LYS A 186 -6.80 -38.09 21.12
C LYS A 186 -6.86 -37.93 22.64
N ARG A 187 -7.27 -36.75 23.11
CA ARG A 187 -7.43 -36.52 24.55
C ARG A 187 -8.57 -37.38 25.12
N THR A 188 -8.42 -37.74 26.39
CA THR A 188 -9.38 -38.52 27.18
C THR A 188 -10.06 -37.71 28.28
N ASP A 189 -9.77 -36.40 28.35
CA ASP A 189 -10.40 -35.47 29.28
C ASP A 189 -11.60 -34.75 28.63
N GLU A 190 -12.10 -33.70 29.28
CA GLU A 190 -13.27 -32.93 28.82
C GLU A 190 -13.06 -32.18 27.50
N TRP A 191 -11.84 -32.19 26.94
CA TRP A 191 -11.48 -31.53 25.69
C TRP A 191 -11.32 -32.51 24.51
N GLY A 192 -11.56 -33.81 24.72
CA GLY A 192 -11.51 -34.83 23.67
C GLY A 192 -12.48 -35.99 23.88
N GLY A 193 -12.36 -37.02 23.04
CA GLY A 193 -13.31 -38.14 23.02
C GLY A 193 -14.57 -37.78 22.23
N SER A 194 -15.64 -37.35 22.89
CA SER A 194 -16.93 -37.07 22.25
C SER A 194 -16.90 -35.85 21.32
N ALA A 195 -17.87 -35.75 20.39
CA ALA A 195 -18.05 -34.58 19.54
C ALA A 195 -18.22 -33.29 20.38
N GLU A 196 -19.01 -33.35 21.45
CA GLU A 196 -19.18 -32.25 22.40
C GLU A 196 -17.85 -31.77 22.97
N ASN A 197 -17.06 -32.69 23.54
CA ASN A 197 -15.80 -32.35 24.20
C ASN A 197 -14.78 -31.77 23.21
N ARG A 198 -14.69 -32.32 21.99
CA ARG A 198 -13.84 -31.78 20.92
C ARG A 198 -14.26 -30.38 20.49
N CYS A 199 -15.57 -30.09 20.49
CA CYS A 199 -16.10 -28.76 20.18
C CYS A 199 -15.98 -27.78 21.35
N ARG A 200 -15.67 -28.24 22.57
CA ARG A 200 -15.58 -27.38 23.76
C ARG A 200 -14.55 -26.27 23.58
N PHE A 201 -13.37 -26.58 23.04
CA PHE A 201 -12.32 -25.57 22.83
C PHE A 201 -12.77 -24.40 21.93
N PRO A 202 -13.16 -24.62 20.65
CA PRO A 202 -13.60 -23.51 19.80
C PRO A 202 -14.83 -22.78 20.36
N LEU A 203 -15.78 -23.48 21.00
CA LEU A 203 -16.95 -22.84 21.61
C LEU A 203 -16.57 -21.91 22.76
N ARG A 204 -15.64 -22.31 23.63
CA ARG A 204 -15.12 -21.45 24.71
C ARG A 204 -14.33 -20.26 24.18
N VAL A 205 -13.58 -20.43 23.08
CA VAL A 205 -12.92 -19.31 22.39
C VAL A 205 -13.97 -18.32 21.86
N ILE A 206 -15.04 -18.80 21.24
CA ILE A 206 -16.15 -17.96 20.77
C ILE A 206 -16.78 -17.20 21.94
N ASP A 207 -17.04 -17.85 23.08
CA ASP A 207 -17.60 -17.21 24.26
C ASP A 207 -16.72 -16.04 24.75
N GLU A 208 -15.39 -16.24 24.82
CA GLU A 208 -14.45 -15.17 25.19
C GLU A 208 -14.41 -14.03 24.17
N MET A 209 -14.40 -14.33 22.86
CA MET A 209 -14.46 -13.30 21.82
C MET A 209 -15.77 -12.50 21.88
N CYS A 210 -16.89 -13.19 22.13
CA CYS A 210 -18.21 -12.59 22.33
C CYS A 210 -18.25 -11.67 23.56
N SER A 211 -17.53 -12.01 24.65
CA SER A 211 -17.43 -11.14 25.82
C SER A 211 -16.79 -9.77 25.52
N VAL A 212 -15.95 -9.69 24.46
CA VAL A 212 -15.27 -8.46 24.03
C VAL A 212 -16.10 -7.68 23.01
N TYR A 213 -16.65 -8.36 22.01
CA TYR A 213 -17.31 -7.75 20.85
C TYR A 213 -18.83 -7.73 20.89
N GLY A 214 -19.44 -8.50 21.79
CA GLY A 214 -20.82 -8.93 21.68
C GLY A 214 -20.99 -10.02 20.63
N ASN A 215 -22.01 -10.85 20.79
CA ASN A 215 -22.19 -12.06 19.97
C ASN A 215 -22.35 -11.72 18.48
N ASN A 216 -23.06 -10.63 18.17
CA ASN A 216 -23.38 -10.21 16.81
C ASN A 216 -22.23 -9.54 16.04
N ARG A 217 -20.99 -9.58 16.56
CA ARG A 217 -19.76 -9.13 15.87
C ARG A 217 -18.65 -10.18 15.82
N VAL A 218 -18.97 -11.41 16.20
CA VAL A 218 -18.04 -12.55 16.17
C VAL A 218 -18.46 -13.53 15.08
N GLY A 219 -17.53 -13.92 14.22
CA GLY A 219 -17.71 -14.96 13.22
C GLY A 219 -16.80 -16.15 13.46
N ILE A 220 -17.07 -17.25 12.77
CA ILE A 220 -16.20 -18.43 12.77
C ILE A 220 -16.09 -19.02 11.36
N LYS A 221 -14.87 -19.40 10.97
CA LYS A 221 -14.62 -20.13 9.72
C LYS A 221 -14.36 -21.60 10.02
N LEU A 222 -15.08 -22.48 9.31
CA LEU A 222 -15.01 -23.94 9.42
C LEU A 222 -14.71 -24.57 8.05
N SER A 223 -14.06 -25.73 8.05
CA SER A 223 -13.79 -26.53 6.85
C SER A 223 -14.17 -28.00 7.09
N PRO A 224 -15.47 -28.35 7.08
CA PRO A 224 -15.95 -29.66 7.52
C PRO A 224 -15.37 -30.85 6.76
N GLY A 225 -15.11 -30.67 5.47
CA GLY A 225 -14.51 -31.70 4.61
C GLY A 225 -13.03 -31.99 4.91
N GLY A 226 -12.36 -31.23 5.78
CA GLY A 226 -10.96 -31.49 6.16
C GLY A 226 -9.97 -31.38 4.98
N GLY A 227 -8.95 -32.23 5.00
CA GLY A 227 -7.89 -32.36 3.99
C GLY A 227 -6.64 -31.54 4.31
N TYR A 228 -6.76 -30.21 4.25
CA TYR A 228 -5.62 -29.32 4.43
C TYR A 228 -4.98 -29.47 5.83
N ASN A 229 -3.64 -29.51 5.89
CA ASN A 229 -2.85 -29.73 7.11
C ASN A 229 -3.15 -31.05 7.85
N ASP A 230 -3.34 -32.13 7.08
CA ASP A 230 -3.48 -33.51 7.57
C ASP A 230 -4.70 -33.71 8.49
N MET A 231 -5.83 -33.17 8.06
CA MET A 231 -7.12 -33.22 8.77
C MET A 231 -8.10 -34.10 8.02
N GLY A 232 -9.04 -34.74 8.71
CA GLY A 232 -10.07 -35.55 8.07
C GLY A 232 -10.62 -36.62 8.99
N MET A 233 -11.93 -36.59 9.22
CA MET A 233 -12.65 -37.57 10.03
C MET A 233 -13.45 -38.54 9.14
N SER A 234 -14.04 -39.57 9.76
CA SER A 234 -15.05 -40.37 9.08
C SER A 234 -16.27 -39.51 8.71
N GLU A 235 -17.08 -39.96 7.76
CA GLU A 235 -18.30 -39.24 7.35
C GLU A 235 -19.30 -39.11 8.51
N LYS A 236 -19.45 -40.19 9.29
CA LYS A 236 -20.28 -40.21 10.49
C LYS A 236 -19.78 -39.19 11.52
N ASP A 237 -18.50 -39.26 11.89
CA ASP A 237 -17.92 -38.33 12.86
C ASP A 237 -18.02 -36.88 12.39
N THR A 238 -17.80 -36.62 11.09
CA THR A 238 -17.92 -35.28 10.50
C THR A 238 -19.35 -34.76 10.65
N SER A 239 -20.33 -35.55 10.25
CA SER A 239 -21.75 -35.17 10.33
C SER A 239 -22.17 -34.89 11.76
N GLU A 240 -21.84 -35.77 12.72
CA GLU A 240 -22.17 -35.62 14.13
C GLU A 240 -21.48 -34.41 14.77
N THR A 241 -20.18 -34.22 14.50
CA THR A 241 -19.40 -33.13 15.10
C THR A 241 -19.84 -31.76 14.61
N PHE A 242 -20.00 -31.59 13.30
CA PHE A 242 -20.37 -30.30 12.74
C PHE A 242 -21.86 -29.99 12.95
N ALA A 243 -22.74 -31.00 13.04
CA ALA A 243 -24.12 -30.77 13.46
C ALA A 243 -24.18 -30.19 14.88
N TYR A 244 -23.48 -30.81 15.85
CA TYR A 244 -23.39 -30.30 17.22
C TYR A 244 -22.80 -28.89 17.26
N LEU A 245 -21.65 -28.67 16.61
CA LEU A 245 -20.96 -27.39 16.61
C LEU A 245 -21.83 -26.28 16.02
N ILE A 246 -22.49 -26.52 14.88
CA ILE A 246 -23.32 -25.51 14.21
C ILE A 246 -24.55 -25.15 15.05
N GLN A 247 -25.21 -26.13 15.70
CA GLN A 247 -26.32 -25.86 16.63
C GLN A 247 -25.88 -24.97 17.78
N GLU A 248 -24.74 -25.31 18.42
CA GLU A 248 -24.17 -24.55 19.53
C GLU A 248 -23.76 -23.13 19.14
N LEU A 249 -23.20 -22.94 17.94
CA LEU A 249 -22.85 -21.62 17.42
C LEU A 249 -24.10 -20.80 17.09
N SER A 250 -25.15 -21.42 16.54
CA SER A 250 -26.42 -20.76 16.26
C SER A 250 -27.13 -20.32 17.53
N ALA A 251 -27.14 -21.16 18.57
CA ALA A 251 -27.69 -20.83 19.89
C ALA A 251 -27.01 -19.62 20.54
N ARG A 252 -25.70 -19.43 20.28
CA ARG A 252 -24.93 -18.26 20.73
C ARG A 252 -25.25 -16.98 19.94
N ARG A 253 -25.99 -17.06 18.84
CA ARG A 253 -26.38 -15.93 18.00
C ARG A 253 -25.17 -15.12 17.52
N ILE A 254 -24.11 -15.82 17.13
CA ILE A 254 -22.92 -15.19 16.58
C ILE A 254 -23.25 -14.50 15.25
N ALA A 255 -22.42 -13.53 14.82
CA ALA A 255 -22.66 -12.78 13.58
C ALA A 255 -22.79 -13.71 12.37
N TYR A 256 -21.88 -14.68 12.26
CA TYR A 256 -21.93 -15.64 11.16
C TYR A 256 -21.15 -16.94 11.38
N ILE A 257 -21.54 -17.95 10.60
CA ILE A 257 -20.78 -19.17 10.37
C ILE A 257 -20.34 -19.18 8.91
N GLN A 258 -19.04 -19.25 8.66
CA GLN A 258 -18.47 -19.42 7.32
C GLN A 258 -18.08 -20.88 7.08
N LEU A 259 -18.73 -21.54 6.12
CA LEU A 259 -18.42 -22.90 5.70
C LEU A 259 -17.59 -22.92 4.42
N ALA A 260 -16.37 -23.44 4.50
CA ALA A 260 -15.54 -23.69 3.33
C ALA A 260 -15.81 -25.10 2.77
N ARG A 261 -16.08 -25.18 1.46
CA ARG A 261 -16.17 -26.46 0.76
C ARG A 261 -14.82 -27.18 0.74
N TYR A 262 -14.87 -28.51 0.63
CA TYR A 262 -13.68 -29.32 0.41
C TYR A 262 -12.90 -28.84 -0.82
N TRP A 263 -11.57 -28.83 -0.70
CA TRP A 263 -10.69 -28.34 -1.74
C TRP A 263 -9.61 -29.38 -2.06
N ASP A 264 -9.87 -30.17 -3.10
CA ASP A 264 -9.03 -31.33 -3.46
C ASP A 264 -7.56 -30.98 -3.74
N LEU A 265 -7.29 -29.82 -4.37
CA LEU A 265 -5.92 -29.36 -4.64
C LEU A 265 -5.16 -28.98 -3.35
N GLY A 266 -5.88 -28.70 -2.27
CA GLY A 266 -5.31 -28.42 -0.95
C GLY A 266 -5.06 -29.68 -0.12
N ASP A 267 -5.51 -30.85 -0.56
CA ASP A 267 -5.40 -32.11 0.18
C ASP A 267 -4.53 -33.14 -0.57
N PRO A 268 -3.20 -32.96 -0.54
CA PRO A 268 -2.28 -33.90 -1.21
C PRO A 268 -2.26 -35.28 -0.55
N LEU A 269 -2.72 -35.40 0.70
CA LEU A 269 -2.72 -36.64 1.48
C LEU A 269 -4.04 -37.41 1.38
N LYS A 270 -5.05 -36.83 0.69
CA LYS A 270 -6.40 -37.41 0.54
C LYS A 270 -7.02 -37.79 1.88
N ARG A 271 -6.87 -36.90 2.86
CA ARG A 271 -7.39 -37.07 4.23
C ARG A 271 -8.85 -36.62 4.34
N GLY A 272 -9.21 -35.60 3.58
CA GLY A 272 -10.52 -34.99 3.54
C GLY A 272 -11.49 -35.70 2.61
N LYS A 273 -12.73 -35.22 2.61
CA LYS A 273 -13.84 -35.72 1.78
C LYS A 273 -14.74 -34.58 1.36
N GLU A 274 -15.38 -34.75 0.21
CA GLU A 274 -16.48 -33.88 -0.20
C GLU A 274 -17.67 -34.09 0.73
N VAL A 275 -18.22 -32.99 1.24
CA VAL A 275 -19.35 -32.98 2.16
C VAL A 275 -20.32 -31.91 1.68
N ASP A 276 -21.61 -32.25 1.63
CA ASP A 276 -22.65 -31.24 1.39
C ASP A 276 -22.72 -30.30 2.60
N ILE A 277 -22.15 -29.11 2.47
CA ILE A 277 -22.11 -28.11 3.54
C ILE A 277 -23.49 -27.51 3.84
N PHE A 278 -24.48 -27.67 2.95
CA PHE A 278 -25.83 -27.12 3.12
C PHE A 278 -26.74 -28.00 3.97
N GLN A 279 -26.35 -29.26 4.23
CA GLN A 279 -27.11 -30.17 5.09
C GLN A 279 -27.35 -29.58 6.49
N TRP A 280 -26.46 -28.69 6.97
CA TRP A 280 -26.57 -28.04 8.27
C TRP A 280 -27.25 -26.68 8.24
N LYS A 281 -27.68 -26.16 7.08
CA LYS A 281 -28.36 -24.85 7.00
C LYS A 281 -29.57 -24.80 7.94
N LYS A 282 -30.36 -25.88 8.00
CA LYS A 282 -31.55 -25.99 8.87
C LYS A 282 -31.23 -25.97 10.37
N LEU A 283 -29.98 -26.23 10.76
CA LEU A 283 -29.53 -26.17 12.15
C LEU A 283 -29.20 -24.73 12.59
N ILE A 284 -29.05 -23.81 11.65
CA ILE A 284 -28.88 -22.39 11.91
C ILE A 284 -30.27 -21.78 12.10
N ASN A 285 -30.79 -21.86 13.33
CA ASN A 285 -32.16 -21.47 13.69
C ASN A 285 -32.25 -20.05 14.29
N SER A 286 -31.20 -19.25 14.12
CA SER A 286 -31.11 -17.87 14.58
C SER A 286 -31.08 -16.91 13.40
N GLU A 287 -32.05 -15.99 13.34
CA GLU A 287 -32.07 -14.89 12.34
C GLU A 287 -30.85 -13.95 12.45
N HIS A 288 -30.07 -14.05 13.53
CA HIS A 288 -28.88 -13.24 13.75
C HIS A 288 -27.61 -13.85 13.16
N THR A 289 -27.62 -15.14 12.86
CA THR A 289 -26.43 -15.88 12.44
C THR A 289 -26.51 -16.13 10.95
N ALA A 290 -25.76 -15.34 10.18
CA ALA A 290 -25.67 -15.52 8.73
C ALA A 290 -24.84 -16.76 8.38
N LEU A 291 -25.22 -17.45 7.30
CA LEU A 291 -24.42 -18.51 6.68
C LEU A 291 -23.62 -17.95 5.50
N LEU A 292 -22.30 -17.93 5.61
CA LEU A 292 -21.40 -17.57 4.53
C LEU A 292 -20.78 -18.83 3.93
N VAL A 293 -20.65 -18.88 2.60
CA VAL A 293 -20.03 -20.02 1.92
C VAL A 293 -18.80 -19.63 1.12
N ASN A 294 -17.78 -20.47 1.18
CA ASN A 294 -16.45 -20.21 0.62
C ASN A 294 -15.96 -21.38 -0.23
N THR A 295 -14.82 -21.17 -0.90
CA THR A 295 -14.12 -22.12 -1.78
C THR A 295 -14.79 -22.29 -3.15
N ASN A 296 -14.00 -22.04 -4.21
CA ASN A 296 -14.30 -22.34 -5.62
C ASN A 296 -15.59 -21.82 -6.25
N TYR A 297 -16.29 -20.87 -5.62
CA TYR A 297 -17.43 -20.21 -6.26
C TYR A 297 -17.01 -19.39 -7.47
N ASN A 298 -17.76 -19.53 -8.56
CA ASN A 298 -17.79 -18.58 -9.67
C ASN A 298 -19.02 -17.65 -9.55
N ALA A 299 -19.17 -16.71 -10.49
CA ALA A 299 -20.26 -15.72 -10.47
C ALA A 299 -21.65 -16.37 -10.55
N GLU A 300 -21.86 -17.26 -11.53
CA GLU A 300 -23.15 -17.90 -11.78
C GLU A 300 -23.56 -18.80 -10.61
N GLU A 301 -22.64 -19.64 -10.12
CA GLU A 301 -22.89 -20.53 -8.99
C GLU A 301 -23.20 -19.73 -7.72
N GLY A 302 -22.44 -18.67 -7.44
CA GLY A 302 -22.69 -17.82 -6.29
C GLY A 302 -24.05 -17.16 -6.34
N GLU A 303 -24.44 -16.62 -7.49
CA GLU A 303 -25.74 -15.98 -7.69
C GLU A 303 -26.89 -16.99 -7.53
N LYS A 304 -26.79 -18.19 -8.12
CA LYS A 304 -27.77 -19.27 -7.93
C LYS A 304 -27.88 -19.70 -6.47
N THR A 305 -26.77 -19.77 -5.74
CA THR A 305 -26.74 -20.13 -4.31
C THR A 305 -27.50 -19.11 -3.46
N LEU A 306 -27.36 -17.81 -3.76
CA LEU A 306 -28.09 -16.74 -3.07
C LEU A 306 -29.59 -16.76 -3.42
N GLN A 307 -29.93 -16.94 -4.70
CA GLN A 307 -31.31 -16.96 -5.16
C GLN A 307 -32.09 -18.16 -4.64
N ALA A 308 -31.42 -19.31 -4.47
CA ALA A 308 -31.98 -20.51 -3.87
C ALA A 308 -32.09 -20.43 -2.34
N ASP A 309 -31.71 -19.31 -1.72
CA ASP A 309 -31.59 -19.15 -0.28
C ASP A 309 -30.85 -20.33 0.35
N LEU A 310 -29.64 -20.62 -0.16
CA LEU A 310 -28.75 -21.63 0.44
C LEU A 310 -27.67 -21.00 1.31
N ALA A 311 -27.35 -19.72 1.09
CA ALA A 311 -26.41 -18.94 1.88
C ALA A 311 -26.78 -17.46 1.88
N ASP A 312 -26.29 -16.72 2.86
CA ASP A 312 -26.51 -15.27 2.99
C ASP A 312 -25.47 -14.46 2.22
N ALA A 313 -24.24 -14.96 2.08
CA ALA A 313 -23.21 -14.31 1.29
C ALA A 313 -22.18 -15.30 0.74
N ILE A 314 -21.51 -14.90 -0.35
CA ILE A 314 -20.47 -15.71 -0.99
C ILE A 314 -19.11 -15.08 -0.71
N VAL A 315 -18.18 -15.91 -0.24
CA VAL A 315 -16.83 -15.49 0.15
C VAL A 315 -15.84 -15.87 -0.94
N PHE A 316 -15.18 -14.89 -1.53
CA PHE A 316 -14.26 -15.06 -2.65
C PHE A 316 -12.80 -14.87 -2.22
N GLY A 317 -11.93 -15.80 -2.63
CA GLY A 317 -10.50 -15.75 -2.33
C GLY A 317 -9.66 -15.28 -3.52
N ARG A 318 -9.29 -16.23 -4.39
CA ARG A 318 -8.41 -16.00 -5.56
C ARG A 318 -8.91 -14.87 -6.47
N PHE A 319 -10.22 -14.74 -6.65
CA PHE A 319 -10.81 -13.66 -7.42
C PHE A 319 -10.53 -12.28 -6.83
N TYR A 320 -10.55 -12.11 -5.51
CA TYR A 320 -10.16 -10.83 -4.87
C TYR A 320 -8.67 -10.58 -4.95
N ILE A 321 -7.82 -11.61 -5.01
CA ILE A 321 -6.39 -11.39 -5.31
C ILE A 321 -6.25 -10.75 -6.69
N ALA A 322 -6.93 -11.28 -7.70
CA ALA A 322 -6.79 -10.84 -9.09
C ALA A 322 -7.63 -9.61 -9.48
N ASN A 323 -8.71 -9.32 -8.74
CA ASN A 323 -9.69 -8.27 -9.04
C ASN A 323 -9.98 -7.49 -7.74
N PRO A 324 -9.36 -6.31 -7.53
CA PRO A 324 -9.63 -5.51 -6.34
C PRO A 324 -11.08 -5.01 -6.26
N ASP A 325 -11.69 -4.79 -7.43
CA ASP A 325 -13.06 -4.33 -7.68
C ASP A 325 -14.04 -5.50 -7.97
N LEU A 326 -13.78 -6.69 -7.39
CA LEU A 326 -14.54 -7.90 -7.69
C LEU A 326 -16.05 -7.72 -7.47
N ALA A 327 -16.44 -7.05 -6.38
CA ALA A 327 -17.84 -6.84 -6.06
C ALA A 327 -18.54 -6.02 -7.15
N GLU A 328 -17.94 -4.91 -7.59
CA GLU A 328 -18.49 -4.10 -8.68
C GLU A 328 -18.61 -4.91 -9.97
N ARG A 329 -17.59 -5.72 -10.29
CA ARG A 329 -17.60 -6.56 -11.50
C ARG A 329 -18.71 -7.61 -11.46
N LEU A 330 -18.87 -8.33 -10.35
CA LEU A 330 -19.94 -9.32 -10.20
C LEU A 330 -21.32 -8.68 -10.28
N ILE A 331 -21.54 -7.56 -9.58
CA ILE A 331 -22.82 -6.84 -9.57
C ILE A 331 -23.19 -6.32 -10.96
N LYS A 332 -22.21 -5.82 -11.72
CA LYS A 332 -22.40 -5.26 -13.07
C LYS A 332 -22.19 -6.29 -14.19
N ASN A 333 -22.08 -7.57 -13.85
CA ASN A 333 -21.80 -8.68 -14.77
C ASN A 333 -20.65 -8.39 -15.75
N GLN A 334 -19.52 -7.92 -15.22
CA GLN A 334 -18.32 -7.57 -15.99
C GLN A 334 -17.32 -8.74 -16.02
N GLU A 335 -16.44 -8.72 -17.02
CA GLU A 335 -15.38 -9.70 -17.16
C GLU A 335 -14.48 -9.76 -15.91
N LEU A 336 -14.12 -10.96 -15.46
CA LEU A 336 -13.22 -11.19 -14.34
C LEU A 336 -11.84 -11.58 -14.82
N ASN A 337 -10.79 -11.11 -14.15
CA ASN A 337 -9.47 -11.70 -14.29
C ASN A 337 -9.46 -13.09 -13.64
N THR A 338 -9.38 -14.11 -14.50
CA THR A 338 -9.26 -15.52 -14.14
C THR A 338 -7.82 -16.03 -14.20
N LYS A 339 -6.87 -15.20 -14.66
CA LYS A 339 -5.45 -15.56 -14.79
C LYS A 339 -4.73 -15.33 -13.46
N PHE A 340 -4.80 -16.31 -12.59
CA PHE A 340 -4.14 -16.27 -11.28
C PHE A 340 -2.64 -16.50 -11.40
N ASN A 341 -1.84 -15.50 -11.05
CA ASN A 341 -0.38 -15.66 -10.93
C ASN A 341 -0.03 -16.21 -9.53
N MET A 342 0.20 -17.51 -9.43
CA MET A 342 0.49 -18.15 -8.14
C MET A 342 1.79 -17.65 -7.48
N LYS A 343 2.75 -17.11 -8.24
CA LYS A 343 4.04 -16.65 -7.71
C LYS A 343 3.94 -15.43 -6.79
N GLY A 344 2.90 -14.61 -6.92
CA GLY A 344 2.71 -13.41 -6.07
C GLY A 344 1.61 -13.56 -5.03
N PHE A 345 1.09 -14.77 -4.83
CA PHE A 345 0.12 -15.05 -3.76
C PHE A 345 0.77 -14.78 -2.41
N TYR A 346 1.96 -15.32 -2.20
CA TYR A 346 2.79 -15.13 -1.01
C TYR A 346 4.09 -14.41 -1.40
N GLY A 347 4.64 -13.55 -0.56
CA GLY A 347 5.92 -12.90 -0.84
C GLY A 347 6.26 -11.76 0.11
N GLU A 348 7.54 -11.42 0.15
CA GLU A 348 8.14 -10.45 1.08
C GLU A 348 7.66 -9.00 0.89
N GLN A 349 8.00 -8.14 1.85
CA GLN A 349 7.72 -6.69 1.92
C GLN A 349 7.81 -5.91 0.60
N ASN A 350 8.71 -6.30 -0.30
CA ASN A 350 9.02 -5.57 -1.52
C ASN A 350 8.35 -6.15 -2.79
N MET A 351 7.56 -7.23 -2.67
CA MET A 351 6.79 -7.75 -3.80
C MET A 351 5.47 -6.98 -3.95
N PRO A 352 5.23 -6.29 -5.10
CA PRO A 352 3.96 -5.64 -5.35
C PRO A 352 2.83 -6.68 -5.34
N PHE A 353 1.64 -6.28 -4.88
CA PHE A 353 0.47 -7.14 -5.01
C PHE A 353 0.16 -7.40 -6.49
N ILE A 354 -0.10 -8.66 -6.82
CA ILE A 354 -0.82 -8.98 -8.05
C ILE A 354 -2.16 -8.26 -7.99
N GLY A 355 -2.47 -7.51 -9.05
CA GLY A 355 -3.63 -6.62 -9.12
C GLY A 355 -3.29 -5.21 -9.58
N ARG A 356 -2.01 -4.77 -9.54
CA ARG A 356 -1.62 -3.48 -10.17
C ARG A 356 -1.85 -3.46 -11.69
N ASP A 357 -1.82 -4.62 -12.35
CA ASP A 357 -1.97 -4.75 -13.80
C ASP A 357 -3.42 -5.09 -14.27
N TRP A 358 -4.40 -5.22 -13.36
CA TRP A 358 -5.80 -5.46 -13.76
C TRP A 358 -6.78 -4.45 -13.15
N ARG A 359 -6.87 -3.32 -13.87
CA ARG A 359 -8.02 -2.42 -14.14
C ARG A 359 -9.10 -2.38 -13.05
N ALA A 360 -9.21 -1.30 -12.29
CA ALA A 360 -10.46 -0.97 -11.60
C ALA A 360 -11.52 -0.53 -12.64
N TYR A 361 -12.73 -1.06 -12.56
CA TYR A 361 -13.84 -0.71 -13.45
C TYR A 361 -14.22 0.77 -13.29
N GLY A 362 -14.20 1.52 -14.40
CA GLY A 362 -14.44 2.97 -14.46
C GLY A 362 -13.25 3.79 -14.97
N GLU A 363 -12.09 3.18 -15.14
CA GLU A 363 -10.89 3.85 -15.65
C GLU A 363 -10.66 3.57 -17.16
N GLN A 364 -10.44 4.60 -17.98
CA GLN A 364 -10.03 4.45 -19.39
C GLN A 364 -8.50 4.23 -19.49
N TRP A 365 -8.06 3.27 -20.32
CA TRP A 365 -6.65 2.90 -20.54
C TRP A 365 -6.35 2.71 -22.05
N THR A 366 -5.17 3.15 -22.51
CA THR A 366 -4.72 3.11 -23.91
C THR A 366 -3.59 2.09 -24.09
N LYS A 367 -3.65 1.32 -25.17
CA LYS A 367 -2.63 0.33 -25.52
C LYS A 367 -1.41 1.05 -26.13
N THR A 368 -0.22 0.80 -25.62
CA THR A 368 1.04 1.28 -26.21
C THR A 368 1.59 0.25 -27.21
N ASP A 369 2.38 0.72 -28.18
CA ASP A 369 2.85 -0.08 -29.33
C ASP A 369 3.79 -1.23 -28.98
N ILE A 370 4.31 -1.27 -27.74
CA ILE A 370 5.12 -2.37 -27.21
C ILE A 370 4.31 -3.40 -26.40
N GLY A 371 2.98 -3.36 -26.49
CA GLY A 371 2.07 -4.32 -25.84
C GLY A 371 1.80 -4.06 -24.36
N SER A 372 2.35 -3.00 -23.78
CA SER A 372 1.97 -2.49 -22.45
C SER A 372 0.72 -1.60 -22.50
N TRP A 373 -0.05 -1.56 -21.41
CA TRP A 373 -1.23 -0.71 -21.28
C TRP A 373 -0.92 0.45 -20.32
N GLU A 374 -1.15 1.69 -20.75
CA GLU A 374 -0.99 2.91 -19.95
C GLU A 374 -2.36 3.55 -19.64
N ARG A 375 -2.48 4.22 -18.49
CA ARG A 375 -3.74 4.86 -18.05
C ARG A 375 -4.05 5.97 -19.03
N SER A 376 -5.23 5.95 -19.64
CA SER A 376 -5.70 7.11 -20.39
C SER A 376 -6.09 8.15 -19.36
N ARG A 377 -5.15 9.03 -19.01
CA ARG A 377 -5.52 10.32 -18.45
C ARG A 377 -6.25 11.08 -19.56
N ARG A 378 -7.56 10.88 -19.70
CA ARG A 378 -8.41 12.05 -19.93
C ARG A 378 -8.39 12.80 -18.61
N LEU A 379 -7.84 14.00 -18.64
CA LEU A 379 -7.98 15.00 -17.59
C LEU A 379 -9.49 15.26 -17.38
N SER A 380 -10.16 14.41 -16.59
CA SER A 380 -11.28 14.87 -15.79
C SER A 380 -10.67 15.36 -14.49
N LEU A 381 -10.47 16.67 -14.41
CA LEU A 381 -10.10 17.35 -13.18
C LEU A 381 -11.23 17.14 -12.18
N SER A 382 -11.11 16.09 -11.36
CA SER A 382 -11.81 16.00 -10.07
C SER A 382 -10.79 16.30 -8.99
N SER A 383 -11.12 17.32 -8.22
CA SER A 383 -10.29 18.15 -7.36
C SER A 383 -9.92 17.52 -6.01
N SER A 384 -9.49 16.24 -5.98
CA SER A 384 -9.18 15.62 -4.70
C SER A 384 -8.15 14.49 -4.80
N SER A 385 -6.89 14.84 -5.09
CA SER A 385 -5.71 14.16 -4.52
C SER A 385 -4.42 14.81 -5.02
N ILE A 386 -4.06 15.96 -4.46
CA ILE A 386 -2.67 16.44 -4.49
C ILE A 386 -2.01 15.90 -3.21
N ASN A 387 -1.40 14.72 -3.30
CA ASN A 387 -0.49 14.26 -2.25
C ASN A 387 0.88 14.91 -2.49
N SER A 388 1.26 15.80 -1.58
CA SER A 388 2.42 16.69 -1.59
C SER A 388 3.76 16.01 -1.24
N ASN A 389 4.07 14.85 -1.81
CA ASN A 389 5.39 14.21 -1.65
C ASN A 389 5.96 13.83 -3.03
N SER A 390 6.58 14.78 -3.74
CA SER A 390 7.26 14.49 -5.01
C SER A 390 8.66 13.93 -4.73
N SER A 391 8.84 12.63 -4.97
CA SER A 391 10.16 12.00 -5.02
C SER A 391 10.94 12.47 -6.25
N LEU A 392 12.27 12.27 -6.29
CA LEU A 392 13.08 12.53 -7.50
C LEU A 392 12.54 11.80 -8.74
N SER A 393 11.87 10.65 -8.53
CA SER A 393 11.18 9.88 -9.58
C SER A 393 9.94 10.61 -10.11
N ASP A 394 9.18 11.28 -9.25
CA ASP A 394 8.01 12.09 -9.64
C ASP A 394 8.44 13.35 -10.41
N VAL A 395 9.59 13.92 -10.05
CA VAL A 395 10.21 15.01 -10.82
C VAL A 395 10.59 14.54 -12.24
N PHE A 396 11.24 13.38 -12.38
CA PHE A 396 11.56 12.84 -13.71
C PHE A 396 10.32 12.51 -14.55
N ASN A 397 9.26 12.02 -13.91
CA ASN A 397 8.00 11.70 -14.59
C ASN A 397 7.21 12.95 -14.99
N ALA A 398 7.44 14.09 -14.31
CA ALA A 398 6.82 15.39 -14.61
C ALA A 398 7.60 16.23 -15.63
N LEU A 399 8.80 15.81 -16.03
CA LEU A 399 9.49 16.41 -17.18
C LEU A 399 8.67 16.07 -18.43
N GLU A 400 8.00 17.05 -19.02
CA GLU A 400 7.23 16.93 -20.26
C GLU A 400 8.17 16.69 -21.46
N ILE A 401 8.74 15.48 -21.54
CA ILE A 401 9.76 15.12 -22.55
C ILE A 401 9.18 15.30 -23.96
N THR A 402 7.91 14.93 -24.17
CA THR A 402 7.20 14.95 -25.46
C THR A 402 7.24 16.31 -26.15
N ASP A 403 7.03 17.39 -25.42
CA ASP A 403 6.97 18.76 -25.97
C ASP A 403 8.31 19.51 -25.86
N SER A 404 9.33 18.89 -25.25
CA SER A 404 10.62 19.53 -24.99
C SER A 404 11.72 19.13 -25.96
N VAL A 405 11.58 18.04 -26.73
CA VAL A 405 12.54 17.68 -27.80
C VAL A 405 12.40 18.58 -29.03
N SER A 406 11.19 19.09 -29.31
CA SER A 406 10.93 20.08 -30.36
C SER A 406 11.40 21.51 -29.98
N ASN A 407 11.77 21.73 -28.71
CA ASN A 407 12.29 23.00 -28.22
C ASN A 407 13.75 22.84 -27.78
N ILE A 408 14.68 23.32 -28.61
CA ILE A 408 16.13 23.13 -28.41
C ILE A 408 16.64 23.62 -27.05
N ARG A 409 16.04 24.66 -26.44
CA ARG A 409 16.44 25.16 -25.12
C ARG A 409 15.98 24.22 -23.99
N ARG A 410 14.78 23.67 -24.10
CA ARG A 410 14.25 22.69 -23.13
C ARG A 410 14.94 21.34 -23.26
N PHE A 411 15.25 20.91 -24.48
CA PHE A 411 16.04 19.71 -24.74
C PHE A 411 17.44 19.81 -24.11
N ASN A 412 18.14 20.93 -24.31
CA ASN A 412 19.44 21.21 -23.69
C ASN A 412 19.38 21.20 -22.15
N TYR A 413 18.31 21.75 -21.56
CA TYR A 413 18.08 21.73 -20.11
C TYR A 413 17.96 20.30 -19.57
N ILE A 414 17.07 19.48 -20.16
CA ILE A 414 16.85 18.09 -19.73
C ILE A 414 18.11 17.26 -19.95
N ALA A 415 18.75 17.40 -21.12
CA ALA A 415 20.03 16.76 -21.43
C ALA A 415 21.10 17.04 -20.38
N LYS A 416 21.23 18.30 -19.94
CA LYS A 416 22.26 18.69 -18.95
C LYS A 416 21.98 18.13 -17.56
N VAL A 417 20.73 18.13 -17.13
CA VAL A 417 20.30 17.53 -15.85
C VAL A 417 20.59 16.02 -15.84
N VAL A 418 20.22 15.32 -16.91
CA VAL A 418 20.50 13.89 -17.06
C VAL A 418 22.02 13.63 -17.07
N GLN A 419 22.81 14.47 -17.72
CA GLN A 419 24.27 14.35 -17.73
C GLN A 419 24.92 14.45 -16.35
N ILE A 420 24.51 15.41 -15.54
CA ILE A 420 25.06 15.63 -14.19
C ILE A 420 24.75 14.43 -13.29
N LEU A 421 23.47 14.01 -13.28
CA LEU A 421 23.02 12.90 -12.45
C LEU A 421 23.71 11.58 -12.81
N PHE A 422 23.96 11.37 -14.10
CA PHE A 422 24.60 10.17 -14.61
C PHE A 422 26.10 10.14 -14.28
N LYS A 423 26.80 11.27 -14.43
CA LYS A 423 28.25 11.37 -14.20
C LYS A 423 28.64 11.30 -12.73
N GLU A 424 27.84 11.91 -11.84
CA GLU A 424 28.26 12.15 -10.45
C GLU A 424 27.44 11.41 -9.39
N LYS A 425 26.22 10.95 -9.72
CA LYS A 425 25.26 10.48 -8.69
C LYS A 425 24.56 9.16 -8.99
N LEU A 426 24.82 8.51 -10.13
CA LEU A 426 24.08 7.33 -10.58
C LEU A 426 24.02 6.20 -9.54
N GLY A 427 25.15 5.90 -8.88
CA GLY A 427 25.23 4.88 -7.83
C GLY A 427 24.56 5.27 -6.51
N GLU A 428 24.34 6.56 -6.28
CA GLU A 428 23.69 7.10 -5.07
C GLU A 428 22.15 7.21 -5.23
N LEU A 429 21.64 7.10 -6.46
CA LEU A 429 20.20 7.14 -6.74
C LEU A 429 19.49 5.86 -6.28
N SER A 430 18.26 6.00 -5.76
CA SER A 430 17.40 4.84 -5.48
C SER A 430 17.10 4.05 -6.75
N GLY A 431 16.84 2.75 -6.65
CA GLY A 431 16.52 1.91 -7.82
C GLY A 431 15.30 2.39 -8.63
N ASN A 432 14.36 3.11 -8.01
CA ASN A 432 13.23 3.74 -8.70
C ASN A 432 13.66 5.01 -9.45
N ALA A 433 14.51 5.84 -8.84
CA ALA A 433 15.08 7.03 -9.49
C ALA A 433 15.99 6.64 -10.66
N GLN A 434 16.82 5.60 -10.50
CA GLN A 434 17.62 5.02 -11.58
C GLN A 434 16.70 4.56 -12.73
N ARG A 435 15.64 3.80 -12.43
CA ARG A 435 14.68 3.33 -13.44
C ARG A 435 14.00 4.48 -14.19
N SER A 436 13.53 5.51 -13.47
CA SER A 436 12.92 6.70 -14.09
C SER A 436 13.90 7.47 -14.97
N LEU A 437 15.13 7.71 -14.49
CA LEU A 437 16.18 8.37 -15.26
C LEU A 437 16.45 7.62 -16.58
N PHE A 438 16.58 6.30 -16.50
CA PHE A 438 16.78 5.44 -17.65
C PHE A 438 15.56 5.46 -18.62
N GLN A 439 14.33 5.51 -18.11
CA GLN A 439 13.12 5.69 -18.94
C GLN A 439 13.08 7.04 -19.65
N VAL A 440 13.50 8.12 -18.98
CA VAL A 440 13.62 9.46 -19.57
C VAL A 440 14.60 9.41 -20.76
N ILE A 441 15.77 8.81 -20.59
CA ILE A 441 16.76 8.66 -21.66
C ILE A 441 16.17 7.86 -22.83
N GLY A 442 15.47 6.76 -22.57
CA GLY A 442 14.81 5.95 -23.61
C GLY A 442 13.79 6.76 -24.43
N ARG A 443 12.96 7.58 -23.78
CA ARG A 443 12.00 8.46 -24.45
C ARG A 443 12.67 9.56 -25.27
N MET A 444 13.76 10.13 -24.77
CA MET A 444 14.54 11.12 -25.52
C MET A 444 15.09 10.52 -26.83
N ILE A 445 15.61 9.29 -26.76
CA ILE A 445 16.12 8.57 -27.94
C ILE A 445 15.03 8.33 -28.98
N ASP A 446 13.91 7.73 -28.56
CA ASP A 446 12.82 7.38 -29.47
C ASP A 446 12.25 8.61 -30.18
N MET A 447 12.26 9.76 -29.49
CA MET A 447 11.79 11.01 -30.08
C MET A 447 12.79 11.66 -31.03
N VAL A 448 14.08 11.71 -30.67
CA VAL A 448 15.15 12.20 -31.57
C VAL A 448 15.20 11.39 -32.87
N LEU A 449 15.04 10.05 -32.78
CA LEU A 449 14.96 9.19 -33.96
C LEU A 449 13.72 9.45 -34.81
N LYS A 450 12.60 9.80 -34.18
CA LYS A 450 11.35 10.09 -34.87
C LYS A 450 11.35 11.46 -35.54
N THR A 451 11.97 12.47 -34.92
CA THR A 451 11.95 13.85 -35.42
C THR A 451 13.13 14.20 -36.31
N GLY A 452 14.28 13.53 -36.16
CA GLY A 452 15.52 13.89 -36.84
C GLY A 452 16.29 15.04 -36.18
N ASP A 453 15.68 15.76 -35.24
CA ASP A 453 16.27 16.90 -34.55
C ASP A 453 17.19 16.52 -33.37
N ASN A 454 18.21 17.34 -33.10
CA ASN A 454 19.13 17.19 -31.96
C ASN A 454 19.94 15.86 -31.94
N ILE A 455 20.07 15.19 -33.08
CA ILE A 455 20.81 13.93 -33.23
C ILE A 455 22.24 14.03 -32.70
N SER A 456 23.02 15.02 -33.12
CA SER A 456 24.43 15.18 -32.73
C SER A 456 24.60 15.46 -31.22
N LEU A 457 23.63 16.12 -30.60
CA LEU A 457 23.62 16.35 -29.16
C LEU A 457 23.28 15.08 -28.38
N MET A 458 22.29 14.31 -28.84
CA MET A 458 21.95 13.01 -28.24
C MET A 458 23.12 12.02 -28.37
N GLN A 459 23.82 12.01 -29.50
CA GLN A 459 25.04 11.22 -29.69
C GLN A 459 26.12 11.55 -28.66
N ARG A 460 26.41 12.83 -28.41
CA ARG A 460 27.38 13.26 -27.39
C ARG A 460 26.98 12.79 -25.99
N ILE A 461 25.71 12.95 -25.62
CA ILE A 461 25.15 12.50 -24.32
C ILE A 461 25.34 10.99 -24.16
N LEU A 462 24.96 10.19 -25.18
CA LEU A 462 25.05 8.73 -25.12
C LEU A 462 26.49 8.22 -25.09
N THR A 463 27.39 8.89 -25.82
CA THR A 463 28.83 8.56 -25.84
C THR A 463 29.46 8.82 -24.47
N GLN A 464 29.11 9.94 -23.84
CA GLN A 464 29.53 10.28 -22.48
C GLN A 464 29.02 9.25 -21.46
N PHE A 465 27.76 8.81 -21.58
CA PHE A 465 27.16 7.80 -20.69
C PHE A 465 27.84 6.44 -20.82
N HIS A 466 28.10 6.00 -22.04
CA HIS A 466 28.79 4.74 -22.30
C HIS A 466 30.22 4.75 -21.72
N SER A 467 30.94 5.87 -21.86
CA SER A 467 32.27 6.06 -21.27
C SER A 467 32.23 6.09 -19.73
N SER A 468 31.26 6.77 -19.13
CA SER A 468 31.07 6.82 -17.67
C SER A 468 30.74 5.44 -17.08
N ILE A 469 29.91 4.62 -17.74
CA ILE A 469 29.64 3.25 -17.28
C ILE A 469 30.89 2.37 -17.37
N LYS A 470 31.62 2.43 -18.50
CA LYS A 470 32.83 1.63 -18.72
C LYS A 470 33.95 1.97 -17.73
N SER A 471 34.11 3.26 -17.40
CA SER A 471 35.15 3.72 -16.47
C SER A 471 34.78 3.49 -15.00
N ALA A 472 33.52 3.66 -14.61
CA ALA A 472 33.08 3.51 -13.23
C ALA A 472 32.88 2.05 -12.79
N TYR A 473 32.65 1.11 -13.72
CA TYR A 473 32.30 -0.27 -13.38
C TYR A 473 33.06 -1.31 -14.23
N PRO A 474 34.40 -1.39 -14.12
CA PRO A 474 35.20 -2.23 -15.01
C PRO A 474 35.09 -3.74 -14.71
N TYR A 475 34.59 -4.14 -13.53
CA TYR A 475 34.46 -5.55 -13.12
C TYR A 475 33.27 -5.78 -12.17
N TYR A 476 32.29 -6.58 -12.60
CA TYR A 476 31.30 -7.33 -11.77
C TYR A 476 30.48 -6.62 -10.66
N TYR A 477 30.16 -5.34 -10.77
CA TYR A 477 29.18 -4.69 -9.88
C TYR A 477 27.87 -4.31 -10.62
N TYR A 478 26.73 -4.81 -10.12
CA TYR A 478 25.41 -4.49 -10.62
C TYR A 478 24.97 -3.08 -10.17
N ILE A 479 24.54 -2.21 -11.09
CA ILE A 479 23.83 -0.97 -10.73
C ILE A 479 22.38 -1.34 -10.39
N GLY A 480 22.10 -1.47 -9.09
CA GLY A 480 20.83 -1.96 -8.55
C GLY A 480 20.76 -3.49 -8.48
N SER A 481 19.54 -4.05 -8.36
CA SER A 481 19.37 -5.52 -8.29
C SER A 481 19.75 -6.20 -9.61
N ALA A 482 20.17 -7.48 -9.59
CA ALA A 482 20.55 -8.20 -10.82
C ALA A 482 19.47 -8.16 -11.93
N PRO A 483 18.15 -8.26 -11.65
CA PRO A 483 17.11 -8.07 -12.66
C PRO A 483 17.00 -6.63 -13.17
N LEU A 484 17.25 -5.62 -12.32
CA LEU A 484 17.26 -4.22 -12.72
C LEU A 484 18.49 -3.93 -13.60
N TRP A 485 19.64 -4.50 -13.26
CA TRP A 485 20.84 -4.42 -14.08
C TRP A 485 20.65 -5.06 -15.45
N GLN A 486 20.02 -6.23 -15.54
CA GLN A 486 19.68 -6.84 -16.84
C GLN A 486 18.79 -5.94 -17.70
N ARG A 487 17.89 -5.15 -17.09
CA ARG A 487 17.10 -4.14 -17.80
C ARG A 487 17.95 -2.94 -18.23
N HIS A 488 18.83 -2.45 -17.37
CA HIS A 488 19.79 -1.39 -17.70
C HIS A 488 20.70 -1.83 -18.86
N ILE A 489 21.27 -3.03 -18.82
CA ILE A 489 22.07 -3.62 -19.90
C ILE A 489 21.28 -3.72 -21.19
N LYS A 490 20.06 -4.26 -21.18
CA LYS A 490 19.23 -4.35 -22.39
C LYS A 490 19.00 -2.97 -23.02
N MET A 491 18.80 -1.95 -22.19
CA MET A 491 18.62 -0.59 -22.68
C MET A 491 19.93 0.05 -23.15
N LEU A 492 21.06 -0.25 -22.52
CA LEU A 492 22.39 0.16 -22.97
C LEU A 492 22.76 -0.50 -24.31
N THR A 493 22.40 -1.77 -24.51
CA THR A 493 22.56 -2.46 -25.81
C THR A 493 21.69 -1.80 -26.87
N ARG A 494 20.43 -1.47 -26.55
CA ARG A 494 19.55 -0.69 -27.44
C ARG A 494 20.16 0.69 -27.76
N MET A 495 20.73 1.38 -26.76
CA MET A 495 21.44 2.65 -26.97
C MET A 495 22.62 2.50 -27.94
N GLN A 496 23.39 1.41 -27.85
CA GLN A 496 24.51 1.13 -28.76
C GLN A 496 24.04 0.80 -30.18
N GLU A 497 22.96 0.04 -30.32
CA GLU A 497 22.33 -0.24 -31.62
C GLU A 497 21.79 1.04 -32.25
N THR A 498 21.20 1.93 -31.46
CA THR A 498 20.76 3.25 -31.91
C THR A 498 21.92 4.13 -32.38
N ILE A 499 23.04 4.17 -31.64
CA ILE A 499 24.23 4.91 -32.09
C ILE A 499 24.69 4.41 -33.47
N LYS A 500 24.71 3.08 -33.67
CA LYS A 500 25.08 2.48 -34.97
C LYS A 500 24.08 2.77 -36.08
N GLN A 501 22.78 2.73 -35.79
CA GLN A 501 21.72 3.04 -36.77
C GLN A 501 21.75 4.52 -37.19
N VAL A 502 22.00 5.42 -36.25
CA VAL A 502 22.16 6.85 -36.54
C VAL A 502 23.45 7.10 -37.34
N GLN A 503 24.56 6.43 -37.01
CA GLN A 503 25.80 6.50 -37.80
C GLN A 503 25.63 5.99 -39.23
N ALA A 504 24.84 4.94 -39.43
CA ALA A 504 24.53 4.40 -40.76
C ALA A 504 23.60 5.32 -41.58
N ASN A 505 22.81 6.17 -40.93
CA ASN A 505 21.92 7.13 -41.57
C ASN A 505 22.58 8.50 -41.83
N MET A 506 23.80 8.74 -41.33
CA MET A 506 24.55 9.99 -41.52
C MET A 506 25.60 9.92 -42.64
N THR A 507 25.65 8.83 -43.43
CA THR A 507 26.53 8.75 -44.62
C THR A 507 26.01 9.48 -45.86
N GLU A 508 24.84 10.13 -45.79
CA GLU A 508 24.34 11.02 -46.84
C GLU A 508 23.61 12.22 -46.21
N THR A 509 24.34 13.15 -45.61
CA THR A 509 24.14 14.62 -45.71
C THR A 509 25.00 15.36 -44.69
N ASP A 510 25.66 16.40 -45.21
CA ASP A 510 26.37 17.50 -44.55
C ASP A 510 27.74 17.23 -43.91
N GLU A 511 28.74 17.18 -44.80
CA GLU A 511 30.04 17.82 -44.57
C GLU A 511 29.83 19.34 -44.38
N ASP A 512 29.65 19.81 -43.14
CA ASP A 512 30.02 21.17 -42.72
C ASP A 512 29.75 21.36 -41.22
N ASP A 513 30.68 20.90 -40.37
CA ASP A 513 31.06 21.63 -39.16
C ASP A 513 32.40 21.07 -38.62
N LYS A 514 33.50 21.54 -39.22
CA LYS A 514 34.85 21.36 -38.67
C LYS A 514 35.12 22.45 -37.64
N ASP A 515 35.75 22.04 -36.55
CA ASP A 515 36.49 22.84 -35.58
C ASP A 515 35.70 23.85 -34.73
N ASN A 516 35.40 23.43 -33.51
CA ASN A 516 35.73 24.25 -32.35
C ASN A 516 36.00 23.37 -31.12
N ASP A 517 37.23 22.86 -31.07
CA ASP A 517 37.91 22.58 -29.81
C ASP A 517 38.02 23.91 -29.03
N SER A 518 37.13 24.13 -28.06
CA SER A 518 37.33 25.16 -27.03
C SER A 518 37.75 24.49 -25.71
N PRO A 519 38.97 24.76 -25.22
CA PRO A 519 39.55 24.12 -24.05
C PRO A 519 39.03 24.75 -22.74
N ASN A 520 37.75 24.53 -22.40
CA ASN A 520 37.22 25.00 -21.10
C ASN A 520 36.14 24.13 -20.46
N ASP A 521 35.99 22.87 -20.89
CA ASP A 521 34.93 21.97 -20.43
C ASP A 521 35.17 21.34 -19.03
N ASN A 522 36.10 21.90 -18.25
CA ASN A 522 36.53 21.36 -16.96
C ASN A 522 35.93 22.02 -15.71
N LYS A 523 34.98 22.95 -15.83
CA LYS A 523 34.23 23.46 -14.66
C LYS A 523 32.78 23.79 -15.02
N LEU A 524 31.91 22.80 -14.98
CA LEU A 524 30.46 23.01 -14.98
C LEU A 524 29.89 22.47 -13.67
N THR A 525 30.08 23.24 -12.60
CA THR A 525 29.44 23.03 -11.29
C THR A 525 28.11 23.81 -11.24
N PHE A 526 27.25 23.51 -10.26
CA PHE A 526 25.97 24.20 -10.02
C PHE A 526 26.12 25.74 -9.96
N ASP A 527 27.33 26.21 -9.62
CA ASP A 527 27.74 27.61 -9.51
C ASP A 527 27.62 28.42 -10.81
N TYR A 528 27.57 27.75 -11.98
CA TYR A 528 27.45 28.40 -13.29
C TYR A 528 26.00 28.57 -13.77
N LEU A 529 25.01 28.08 -13.02
CA LEU A 529 23.61 28.38 -13.31
C LEU A 529 23.32 29.87 -13.06
N PRO A 530 22.46 30.52 -13.86
CA PRO A 530 22.00 31.88 -13.58
C PRO A 530 21.47 31.98 -12.14
N VAL A 531 21.76 33.09 -11.45
CA VAL A 531 21.43 33.28 -10.02
C VAL A 531 19.94 33.11 -9.76
N GLU A 532 19.10 33.46 -10.72
CA GLU A 532 17.65 33.29 -10.73
C GLU A 532 17.24 31.80 -10.72
N MET A 533 17.96 30.95 -11.47
CA MET A 533 17.73 29.51 -11.53
C MET A 533 18.22 28.80 -10.27
N GLN A 534 19.38 29.19 -9.75
CA GLN A 534 19.87 28.68 -8.46
C GLN A 534 18.90 29.02 -7.32
N ARG A 535 18.30 30.22 -7.34
CA ARG A 535 17.28 30.66 -6.38
C ARG A 535 15.99 29.86 -6.49
N GLU A 536 15.55 29.53 -7.70
CA GLU A 536 14.32 28.76 -7.92
C GLU A 536 14.44 27.33 -7.40
N VAL A 537 15.61 26.71 -7.58
CA VAL A 537 15.90 25.38 -7.01
C VAL A 537 15.83 25.41 -5.48
N VAL A 538 16.43 26.41 -4.83
CA VAL A 538 16.40 26.57 -3.37
C VAL A 538 14.98 26.83 -2.84
N ARG A 539 14.16 27.58 -3.58
CA ARG A 539 12.79 27.94 -3.19
C ARG A 539 11.81 26.77 -3.19
N ARG A 540 12.10 25.71 -3.94
CA ARG A 540 11.25 24.50 -4.04
C ARG A 540 11.63 23.42 -3.04
N LEU A 541 12.57 23.70 -2.15
CA LEU A 541 12.98 22.77 -1.10
C LEU A 541 12.14 23.00 0.15
N ASP A 542 11.40 21.99 0.57
CA ASP A 542 10.56 22.06 1.78
C ASP A 542 11.23 21.44 3.01
N ASN A 543 12.33 20.72 2.85
CA ASN A 543 13.09 20.11 3.95
C ASN A 543 14.17 21.08 4.47
N GLY A 544 14.16 21.36 5.78
CA GLY A 544 15.10 22.29 6.42
C GLY A 544 16.57 21.87 6.34
N THR A 545 16.84 20.56 6.39
CA THR A 545 18.19 20.00 6.26
C THR A 545 18.71 20.18 4.84
N ASP A 546 17.85 20.01 3.84
CA ASP A 546 18.21 20.17 2.43
C ASP A 546 18.45 21.64 2.06
N ILE A 547 17.65 22.57 2.59
CA ILE A 547 17.89 24.02 2.46
C ILE A 547 19.27 24.41 3.02
N VAL A 548 19.64 23.87 4.19
CA VAL A 548 20.95 24.12 4.83
C VAL A 548 22.09 23.53 4.01
N ASN A 549 21.94 22.29 3.54
CA ASN A 549 22.96 21.63 2.72
C ASN A 549 23.18 22.36 1.40
N VAL A 550 22.13 22.83 0.73
CA VAL A 550 22.27 23.65 -0.50
C VAL A 550 22.94 24.99 -0.22
N GLY A 551 22.68 25.60 0.94
CA GLY A 551 23.38 26.81 1.36
C GLY A 551 24.88 26.59 1.61
N MET A 552 25.30 25.39 2.03
CA MET A 552 26.72 25.05 2.26
C MET A 552 27.50 24.80 0.97
N ILE A 553 26.80 24.50 -0.14
CA ILE A 553 27.39 24.20 -1.44
C ILE A 553 27.85 25.47 -2.17
N ASN A 554 27.19 26.62 -1.94
CA ASN A 554 27.49 27.87 -2.63
C ASN A 554 27.28 29.11 -1.74
N THR A 555 28.29 29.99 -1.67
CA THR A 555 28.29 31.21 -0.84
C THR A 555 27.21 32.23 -1.23
N ASN A 556 26.83 32.32 -2.50
CA ASN A 556 25.74 33.20 -2.98
C ASN A 556 24.36 32.66 -2.56
N LEU A 557 24.21 31.33 -2.46
CA LEU A 557 22.97 30.69 -2.02
C LEU A 557 22.87 30.54 -0.51
N TYR A 558 24.01 30.53 0.20
CA TYR A 558 24.03 30.56 1.65
C TYR A 558 23.11 31.66 2.21
N ARG A 559 23.21 32.89 1.69
CA ARG A 559 22.33 34.01 2.13
C ARG A 559 20.85 33.74 1.85
N VAL A 560 20.52 33.21 0.66
CA VAL A 560 19.13 32.92 0.26
C VAL A 560 18.54 31.77 1.08
N SER A 561 19.30 30.72 1.33
CA SER A 561 18.92 29.59 2.17
C SER A 561 18.74 30.01 3.63
N GLN A 562 19.61 30.88 4.17
CA GLN A 562 19.43 31.42 5.52
C GLN A 562 18.17 32.29 5.62
N GLU A 563 17.90 33.14 4.64
CA GLU A 563 16.68 33.96 4.59
C GLU A 563 15.41 33.10 4.52
N LEU A 564 15.40 32.05 3.69
CA LEU A 564 14.26 31.13 3.55
C LEU A 564 13.98 30.37 4.85
N LEU A 565 15.03 29.94 5.55
CA LEU A 565 14.95 29.26 6.85
C LEU A 565 14.38 30.16 7.94
N ILE A 566 14.80 31.44 7.98
CA ILE A 566 14.29 32.46 8.91
C ILE A 566 12.81 32.73 8.63
N TRP A 567 12.42 32.94 7.37
CA TRP A 567 11.03 33.19 6.98
C TRP A 567 10.10 32.04 7.35
N ARG A 568 10.54 30.80 7.11
CA ARG A 568 9.76 29.61 7.46
C ARG A 568 9.47 29.53 8.96
N GLN A 569 10.48 29.76 9.81
CA GLN A 569 10.27 29.71 11.26
C GLN A 569 9.45 30.88 11.79
N LEU A 570 9.56 32.07 11.18
CA LEU A 570 8.69 33.20 11.49
C LEU A 570 7.22 32.92 11.12
N CYS A 571 6.95 32.24 10.01
CA CYS A 571 5.60 31.81 9.65
C CYS A 571 5.07 30.73 10.60
N LEU A 572 5.86 29.73 10.94
CA LEU A 572 5.47 28.70 11.91
C LEU A 572 5.15 29.29 13.29
N TYR A 573 5.95 30.27 13.75
CA TYR A 573 5.68 31.01 14.97
C TYR A 573 4.41 31.88 14.87
N HIS A 574 4.24 32.63 13.77
CA HIS A 574 3.14 33.59 13.61
C HIS A 574 1.77 32.92 13.40
N PHE A 575 1.73 31.76 12.74
CA PHE A 575 0.49 31.03 12.42
C PHE A 575 0.24 29.83 13.35
N GLY A 576 1.25 29.30 14.03
CA GLY A 576 1.14 28.13 14.91
C GLY A 576 0.86 28.43 16.38
N GLY A 577 1.05 29.66 16.84
CA GLY A 577 0.69 30.13 18.20
C GLY A 577 1.46 29.51 19.38
N ASP A 578 2.30 28.50 19.16
CA ASP A 578 2.87 27.69 20.22
C ASP A 578 4.30 28.14 20.59
N THR A 579 4.42 28.86 21.72
CA THR A 579 5.71 29.31 22.27
C THR A 579 6.44 28.22 23.08
N GLN A 580 5.91 26.99 23.18
CA GLN A 580 6.54 25.94 24.00
C GLN A 580 7.36 24.90 23.22
N ASN A 581 7.30 24.91 21.88
CA ASN A 581 8.13 24.04 21.05
C ASN A 581 9.33 24.75 20.40
N SER A 582 9.57 26.03 20.70
CA SER A 582 10.80 26.73 20.30
C SER A 582 12.04 26.28 21.08
N ASP A 583 11.85 25.53 22.18
CA ASP A 583 12.92 25.10 23.08
C ASP A 583 13.49 23.71 22.78
N ASN A 584 13.08 23.05 21.69
CA ASN A 584 13.87 21.95 21.11
C ASN A 584 14.99 22.50 20.21
N SER A 585 15.95 23.10 20.92
CA SER A 585 17.41 22.99 20.82
C SER A 585 18.05 22.85 19.43
N MET A 586 18.91 23.83 19.11
CA MET A 586 19.84 23.97 17.98
C MET A 586 19.32 24.80 16.78
N LEU A 587 18.14 24.53 16.22
CA LEU A 587 17.66 25.28 15.04
C LEU A 587 17.18 26.69 15.41
N GLY A 588 16.43 26.83 16.50
CA GLY A 588 15.98 28.12 17.03
C GLY A 588 17.14 29.03 17.42
N GLU A 589 18.14 28.49 18.12
CA GLU A 589 19.33 29.25 18.55
C GLU A 589 20.20 29.71 17.36
N LYS A 590 20.28 28.88 16.30
CA LYS A 590 21.00 29.19 15.05
C LYS A 590 20.30 30.32 14.28
N ILE A 591 18.97 30.31 14.24
CA ILE A 591 18.15 31.38 13.64
C ILE A 591 18.28 32.68 14.42
N LEU A 592 18.29 32.62 15.75
CA LEU A 592 18.53 33.78 16.61
C LEU A 592 19.92 34.41 16.38
N ARG A 593 20.97 33.59 16.24
CA ARG A 593 22.31 34.08 15.89
C ARG A 593 22.35 34.74 14.51
N LEU A 594 21.58 34.23 13.54
CA LEU A 594 21.53 34.77 12.18
C LEU A 594 20.77 36.11 12.12
N MET A 595 19.65 36.24 12.83
CA MET A 595 18.93 37.51 12.95
C MET A 595 19.78 38.59 13.64
N ARG A 596 20.52 38.23 14.70
CA ARG A 596 21.47 39.12 15.39
C ARG A 596 22.63 39.59 14.52
N LYS A 597 23.11 38.76 13.58
CA LYS A 597 24.16 39.15 12.62
C LYS A 597 23.66 40.13 11.55
N GLN A 598 22.36 40.14 11.28
CA GLN A 598 21.76 41.04 10.29
C GLN A 598 21.21 42.33 10.90
N ARG A 599 20.89 42.37 12.22
CA ARG A 599 20.53 43.60 12.94
C ARG A 599 20.98 43.62 14.39
N ASN A 600 21.47 44.78 14.83
CA ASN A 600 21.99 45.02 16.18
C ASN A 600 20.90 45.31 17.25
N ASP A 601 19.61 45.41 16.89
CA ASP A 601 18.52 45.86 17.78
C ASP A 601 17.73 44.72 18.46
N VAL A 602 18.20 43.47 18.39
CA VAL A 602 17.50 42.30 18.95
C VAL A 602 17.99 42.01 20.38
N ASP A 603 17.24 42.47 21.38
CA ASP A 603 17.54 42.23 22.80
C ASP A 603 17.43 40.73 23.16
N LYS A 604 18.30 40.25 24.04
CA LYS A 604 18.52 38.83 24.34
C LYS A 604 17.33 38.15 25.01
N ASN A 605 16.45 38.91 25.66
CA ASN A 605 15.49 38.35 26.61
C ASN A 605 14.00 38.51 26.22
N ASN A 606 13.67 39.26 25.16
CA ASN A 606 12.29 39.38 24.72
C ASN A 606 12.20 39.80 23.24
N ILE A 607 11.85 38.87 22.36
CA ILE A 607 11.69 39.16 20.93
C ILE A 607 10.21 39.39 20.65
N ASP A 608 9.86 40.61 20.25
CA ASP A 608 8.56 40.88 19.63
C ASP A 608 8.59 40.37 18.19
N TRP A 609 8.27 39.08 18.05
CA TRP A 609 8.21 38.35 16.79
C TRP A 609 7.23 38.96 15.79
N LYS A 610 6.20 39.64 16.27
CA LYS A 610 5.23 40.36 15.42
C LYS A 610 5.90 41.57 14.77
N THR A 611 6.63 42.37 15.54
CA THR A 611 7.39 43.51 15.01
C THR A 611 8.52 43.06 14.07
N ALA A 612 9.22 41.97 14.38
CA ALA A 612 10.25 41.39 13.51
C ALA A 612 9.66 40.93 12.16
N TYR A 613 8.52 40.23 12.18
CA TYR A 613 7.79 39.81 10.98
C TYR A 613 7.38 41.00 10.10
N PHE A 614 6.76 42.04 10.69
CA PHE A 614 6.32 43.20 9.91
C PHE A 614 7.47 44.05 9.36
N LYS A 615 8.59 44.19 10.09
CA LYS A 615 9.80 44.86 9.56
C LYS A 615 10.40 44.11 8.37
N LEU A 616 10.51 42.78 8.44
CA LEU A 616 11.02 41.95 7.35
C LEU A 616 10.08 41.94 6.14
N LYS A 617 8.77 41.86 6.37
CA LYS A 617 7.75 42.00 5.32
C LYS A 617 7.83 43.35 4.61
N ARG A 618 8.10 44.44 5.35
CA ARG A 618 8.22 45.80 4.79
C ARG A 618 9.52 45.97 3.98
N GLN A 619 10.60 45.30 4.38
CA GLN A 619 11.89 45.39 3.68
C GLN A 619 11.98 44.49 2.44
N TYR A 620 11.36 43.31 2.47
CA TYR A 620 11.51 42.30 1.42
C TYR A 620 10.23 42.00 0.62
N GLY A 621 9.12 42.65 0.96
CA GLY A 621 7.79 42.37 0.42
C GLY A 621 7.13 41.11 1.00
N LEU A 622 5.82 40.96 0.78
CA LEU A 622 5.16 39.65 0.89
C LEU A 622 5.58 38.84 -0.34
N ARG A 623 6.20 37.67 -0.16
CA ARG A 623 6.57 36.82 -1.31
C ARG A 623 5.33 36.02 -1.74
N GLU A 624 4.65 36.56 -2.73
CA GLU A 624 3.41 36.09 -3.35
C GLU A 624 3.63 34.86 -4.25
N VAL A 625 3.97 33.72 -3.66
CA VAL A 625 3.65 32.43 -4.29
C VAL A 625 2.81 31.64 -3.30
N TYR A 626 1.58 32.13 -3.14
CA TYR A 626 0.47 31.31 -2.68
C TYR A 626 -0.23 30.85 -3.96
N ALA A 627 -0.04 29.60 -4.37
CA ALA A 627 -0.88 28.97 -5.40
C ALA A 627 -2.34 28.75 -4.91
N GLU A 628 -2.75 29.52 -3.91
CA GLU A 628 -3.99 29.46 -3.16
C GLU A 628 -4.36 30.91 -2.80
N MET A 629 -4.69 31.75 -3.79
CA MET A 629 -5.34 33.04 -3.51
C MET A 629 -6.82 32.97 -3.87
N ILE A 630 -7.66 33.42 -2.93
CA ILE A 630 -9.11 33.58 -3.13
C ILE A 630 -9.32 34.82 -4.01
N HIS A 631 -10.03 34.67 -5.11
CA HIS A 631 -10.46 35.74 -6.00
C HIS A 631 -11.89 36.16 -5.67
N GLN A 632 -12.20 37.45 -5.84
CA GLN A 632 -13.58 37.94 -5.84
C GLN A 632 -14.01 38.27 -7.25
N CYS A 633 -15.11 37.68 -7.67
CA CYS A 633 -15.76 38.09 -8.91
C CYS A 633 -16.36 39.49 -8.75
N GLN A 634 -16.08 40.38 -9.70
CA GLN A 634 -16.63 41.73 -9.63
C GLN A 634 -18.13 41.79 -9.94
N LEU A 635 -18.70 40.76 -10.57
CA LEU A 635 -20.12 40.70 -10.94
C LEU A 635 -20.99 40.16 -9.79
N CYS A 636 -20.78 38.91 -9.39
CA CYS A 636 -21.61 38.27 -8.36
C CYS A 636 -21.03 38.41 -6.94
N LYS A 637 -19.84 39.01 -6.79
CA LYS A 637 -19.12 39.19 -5.52
C LYS A 637 -18.72 37.91 -4.78
N CYS A 638 -18.97 36.73 -5.37
CA CYS A 638 -18.55 35.45 -4.80
C CYS A 638 -17.03 35.31 -4.75
N LEU A 639 -16.59 34.68 -3.66
CA LEU A 639 -15.21 34.29 -3.42
C LEU A 639 -14.97 32.89 -4.00
N TYR A 640 -13.91 32.72 -4.78
CA TYR A 640 -13.58 31.45 -5.40
C TYR A 640 -12.07 31.31 -5.60
N TRP A 641 -11.56 30.09 -5.65
CA TRP A 641 -10.17 29.87 -6.02
C TRP A 641 -10.08 29.85 -7.53
N GLN A 642 -9.06 30.50 -8.10
CA GLN A 642 -8.91 30.65 -9.55
C GLN A 642 -8.95 29.28 -10.27
N ASP A 643 -8.47 28.23 -9.61
CA ASP A 643 -8.36 26.87 -10.17
C ASP A 643 -9.61 25.99 -9.92
N THR A 644 -10.65 26.52 -9.27
CA THR A 644 -11.87 25.74 -8.88
C THR A 644 -13.11 26.02 -9.72
N ASP A 645 -12.96 26.76 -10.82
CA ASP A 645 -14.05 27.31 -11.66
C ASP A 645 -15.06 28.19 -10.90
N HIS A 646 -15.49 29.27 -11.53
CA HIS A 646 -16.26 30.33 -10.88
C HIS A 646 -17.78 30.10 -10.98
N PRO A 647 -18.53 29.93 -9.86
CA PRO A 647 -19.96 29.54 -9.89
C PRO A 647 -20.90 30.74 -10.12
N CYS A 648 -20.72 31.50 -11.20
CA CYS A 648 -21.54 32.66 -11.53
C CYS A 648 -22.68 32.31 -12.49
N PRO A 649 -23.92 32.75 -12.24
CA PRO A 649 -25.02 32.58 -13.20
C PRO A 649 -24.87 33.42 -14.49
N TYR A 650 -23.89 34.33 -14.55
CA TYR A 650 -23.61 35.19 -15.70
C TYR A 650 -22.45 34.64 -16.56
N GLU A 651 -22.54 33.38 -16.99
CA GLU A 651 -21.48 32.63 -17.72
C GLU A 651 -21.02 33.27 -19.04
N THR A 652 -21.77 34.24 -19.60
CA THR A 652 -21.50 34.83 -20.92
C THR A 652 -20.60 36.08 -20.91
N LEU A 653 -20.20 36.58 -19.74
CA LEU A 653 -19.23 37.67 -19.62
C LEU A 653 -18.01 37.17 -18.85
N SER A 654 -16.83 37.20 -19.48
CA SER A 654 -15.56 36.88 -18.79
C SER A 654 -15.43 37.80 -17.57
N PRO A 655 -15.57 37.30 -16.34
CA PRO A 655 -15.64 38.19 -15.18
C PRO A 655 -14.25 38.75 -14.93
N SER A 656 -14.12 40.07 -14.86
CA SER A 656 -12.95 40.67 -14.23
C SER A 656 -12.97 40.25 -12.75
N SER A 657 -12.00 39.43 -12.35
CA SER A 657 -11.82 39.01 -10.96
C SER A 657 -10.62 39.71 -10.36
N ILE A 658 -10.67 40.00 -9.06
CA ILE A 658 -9.57 40.65 -8.35
C ILE A 658 -9.08 39.71 -7.24
N PRO A 659 -7.76 39.43 -7.16
CA PRO A 659 -7.21 38.63 -6.08
C PRO A 659 -7.39 39.37 -4.75
N ILE A 660 -7.88 38.66 -3.73
CA ILE A 660 -8.08 39.21 -2.39
C ILE A 660 -6.87 38.88 -1.52
N THR A 661 -6.27 39.94 -0.96
CA THR A 661 -5.27 39.78 0.10
C THR A 661 -5.92 39.29 1.39
N PRO A 662 -5.23 38.51 2.24
CA PRO A 662 -5.80 38.01 3.50
C PRO A 662 -6.38 39.11 4.41
N ARG A 663 -5.80 40.31 4.38
CA ARG A 663 -6.31 41.47 5.12
C ARG A 663 -7.68 41.92 4.60
N LYS A 664 -7.86 41.94 3.28
CA LYS A 664 -9.12 42.32 2.62
C LYS A 664 -10.16 41.20 2.74
N LEU A 665 -9.74 39.93 2.83
CA LEU A 665 -10.62 38.78 3.13
C LEU A 665 -11.22 38.90 4.53
N VAL A 666 -10.39 39.20 5.54
CA VAL A 666 -10.87 39.43 6.91
C VAL A 666 -11.83 40.62 6.98
N THR A 667 -11.60 41.69 6.21
CA THR A 667 -12.53 42.84 6.11
C THR A 667 -13.84 42.53 5.35
N ILE A 668 -13.89 41.46 4.56
CA ILE A 668 -15.11 41.01 3.85
C ILE A 668 -15.91 40.01 4.69
N LEU A 669 -15.23 39.26 5.57
CA LEU A 669 -15.83 38.29 6.48
C LEU A 669 -16.38 38.90 7.77
N VAL A 670 -15.82 40.04 8.21
CA VAL A 670 -16.38 40.94 9.24
C VAL A 670 -17.41 41.83 8.59
#